data_AF-B3NGI7-F1
#
_entry.id   AF-B3NGI7-F1
#
_cell.length_a   1.000
_cell.length_b   1.000
_cell.length_c   1.000
_cell.angle_alpha   90.00
_cell.angle_beta   90.00
_cell.angle_gamma   90.00
#
_symmetry.space_group_name_H-M   'P 1'
#
loop_
_entity.id
_entity.type
_entity.pdbx_description
1 polymer ?
#
loop_
_entity_poly.entity_id
_entity_poly.type
_entity_poly.pdbx_seq_one_letter_code
_entity_poly.pdbx_strand_id
1 'polypeptide(L)'
;MTISGGNQHNNNANRKLIKQPQMQFGSSVTGTQTEVDSCRDADADANAVGQDFSNFNKHFGNGHAITDRTMLLPLEDDVTTAAGIVTYKGKSNGNASGNGNGNGSIGSISLDFNGSPTSSTSIGIASGSSSNCHLASGGGGIGGSEPPGWMCHCCNLIARRCFGINVRRCVLALLAITVVSIFYYTHYVDTGVFNGLIQRDTHPAPIINCRMINSGGKHIRNASPAPDHRSEARLRIDPKVLVFVETTYSGLGRDIAELLVYNRIKYKIEVAGKSLPVLTNLDKGRYGVIVFENLDKYLNMDKWNRELLDKYCREYSVGIVGFVSPSEETLVGAQLRDFPLFVNTNLRLRDASLNPSSSVLRLTRAGETAWGALPGDDWAVFQHNHSTYEPVEWAQRNTQEYPADSVGQVQLPLTTVLQDRGQLDGIQRVLFGSSLRFWLHRLVFLDALSYLSHGQLSLNLERMILVDIDDIFVGEKGTRLRPDDVRALIATQKNIAAMVPGFRFNLGFSGKYYHHGTREENLGDDFLLQNVQEFNWFSHMWKHQQPHLYDNLTLLMAEMHLNYAFAVDHNIPTDSGYSISPHHSGVYPAHELLYLAWKKVWNVKVTSTEEYPHLRPARLRRGFIHRNIMVLPRQTCGLFTHTMYIDRYPGGRDKLDESIQGGELFQTIVYNPINIFMTHMSNYGSDRLALYTFQSVIKFLQCWTNLKLASAPPVQLAEMYFRLHPEEVDPVWGNPCDDVRHKKIWSKTKNCDSLPKFLVIGPQKTGTTALYTFLSMHGSIASNIASPETFEEVQFFNGNNYYRGLDWYMDFFPSESLPNTSSPMPTQLGSPRFMFEKSATYFDGEAVPKRTHALLPHAKIVTILISPAKRAYSWYQHQRSHGDVIANNYSFYQVITASDSAPRALKDLRNRCLNPGKYAQHLEHWLAYYPAQQLHIIDGEQLRLNPIDVMNELQRFLKIQPLLDYSNHLRYDVKKGFYCQAVSEKRNKCLGKSKGRQYPAMDERSAKLLQRYYLNHNTALVKLLKKLGSRPIPQWLKDDLSTGT
;
A
#
# COMPACT_ATOMS: atom_id res chain seq x y z
N MET A 1 30.70 -43.36 32.35
CA MET A 1 30.52 -44.75 32.83
C MET A 1 29.22 -45.29 32.26
N THR A 2 29.26 -46.55 31.84
CA THR A 2 28.21 -47.61 31.95
C THR A 2 27.02 -47.32 32.91
N ILE A 3 25.78 -47.83 32.75
CA ILE A 3 25.27 -49.01 32.03
C ILE A 3 23.76 -48.89 31.67
N SER A 4 23.22 -49.85 30.92
CA SER A 4 21.86 -49.98 30.36
C SER A 4 20.79 -50.73 31.21
N GLY A 5 19.50 -50.56 30.86
CA GLY A 5 18.39 -51.50 31.18
C GLY A 5 17.68 -51.27 32.53
N GLY A 6 16.46 -51.76 32.80
CA GLY A 6 15.53 -52.57 32.01
C GLY A 6 14.20 -52.81 32.77
N ASN A 7 13.11 -53.11 32.04
CA ASN A 7 11.69 -53.06 32.43
C ASN A 7 11.14 -54.04 33.52
N GLN A 8 9.96 -53.64 34.05
CA GLN A 8 8.73 -54.43 34.42
C GLN A 8 8.49 -55.09 35.82
N HIS A 9 7.43 -54.62 36.49
CA HIS A 9 6.21 -55.33 36.99
C HIS A 9 5.30 -54.27 37.66
N ASN A 10 4.06 -53.92 37.29
CA ASN A 10 2.81 -54.59 36.89
C ASN A 10 1.84 -54.93 38.06
N ASN A 11 0.84 -54.07 38.34
CA ASN A 11 -0.59 -54.44 38.51
C ASN A 11 -1.53 -53.27 38.96
N ASN A 12 -2.85 -53.48 38.73
CA ASN A 12 -4.04 -52.78 39.26
C ASN A 12 -4.49 -51.39 38.73
N ALA A 13 -5.09 -51.44 37.54
CA ALA A 13 -6.54 -51.21 37.34
C ALA A 13 -7.30 -50.02 38.00
N ASN A 14 -7.62 -49.04 37.14
CA ASN A 14 -8.96 -48.50 36.85
C ASN A 14 -9.67 -47.40 37.71
N ARG A 15 -10.12 -46.37 36.95
CA ARG A 15 -11.26 -45.44 37.14
C ARG A 15 -11.19 -44.37 38.25
N LYS A 16 -10.97 -43.13 37.79
CA LYS A 16 -12.05 -42.13 37.65
C LYS A 16 -11.72 -41.06 36.61
N LEU A 17 -12.75 -40.56 35.92
CA LEU A 17 -12.62 -39.47 34.94
C LEU A 17 -12.30 -38.15 35.66
N ILE A 18 -11.38 -37.37 35.09
CA ILE A 18 -11.41 -35.90 35.20
C ILE A 18 -11.54 -35.37 33.78
N LYS A 19 -12.60 -34.60 33.54
CA LYS A 19 -12.88 -33.97 32.25
C LYS A 19 -11.79 -32.94 31.95
N GLN A 20 -11.07 -33.09 30.83
CA GLN A 20 -10.41 -31.94 30.23
C GLN A 20 -11.48 -30.98 29.68
N PRO A 21 -11.42 -29.67 29.96
CA PRO A 21 -12.36 -28.73 29.39
C PRO A 21 -12.11 -28.58 27.87
N GLN A 22 -13.17 -28.67 27.08
CA GLN A 22 -13.14 -28.22 25.69
C GLN A 22 -12.94 -26.69 25.70
N MET A 23 -11.74 -26.22 25.37
CA MET A 23 -11.57 -24.82 24.97
C MET A 23 -12.13 -24.63 23.57
N GLN A 24 -13.28 -23.96 23.48
CA GLN A 24 -13.78 -23.40 22.24
C GLN A 24 -12.75 -22.40 21.70
N PHE A 25 -12.37 -22.52 20.42
CA PHE A 25 -11.58 -21.49 19.74
C PHE A 25 -12.46 -20.27 19.45
N GLY A 26 -12.64 -19.42 20.46
CA GLY A 26 -13.12 -18.06 20.28
C GLY A 26 -12.01 -17.22 19.65
N SER A 27 -12.25 -16.69 18.45
CA SER A 27 -11.32 -15.80 17.76
C SER A 27 -11.36 -14.39 18.35
N SER A 28 -10.56 -14.12 19.38
CA SER A 28 -10.31 -12.75 19.88
C SER A 28 -9.04 -12.19 19.24
N VAL A 29 -9.21 -11.26 18.29
CA VAL A 29 -8.13 -10.56 17.59
C VAL A 29 -7.96 -9.14 18.17
N THR A 30 -6.71 -8.67 18.23
CA THR A 30 -6.26 -7.29 18.52
C THR A 30 -6.68 -6.63 19.83
N GLY A 31 -5.73 -6.54 20.76
CA GLY A 31 -5.60 -5.42 21.68
C GLY A 31 -4.40 -4.55 21.29
N THR A 32 -4.62 -3.56 20.41
CA THR A 32 -3.63 -2.55 20.01
C THR A 32 -4.27 -1.17 20.13
N GLN A 33 -4.04 -0.50 21.25
CA GLN A 33 -4.36 0.92 21.42
C GLN A 33 -3.12 1.75 21.12
N THR A 34 -3.07 2.33 19.92
CA THR A 34 -2.61 3.71 19.66
C THR A 34 -2.89 4.04 18.19
N GLU A 35 -3.43 5.24 17.94
CA GLU A 35 -3.70 5.84 16.62
C GLU A 35 -4.63 5.07 15.66
N VAL A 36 -5.90 4.91 16.04
CA VAL A 36 -7.03 4.64 15.11
C VAL A 36 -8.08 5.79 15.12
N ASP A 37 -7.99 6.74 16.06
CA ASP A 37 -8.96 7.81 16.25
C ASP A 37 -8.50 9.16 15.64
N SER A 38 -8.54 9.28 14.31
CA SER A 38 -8.44 10.60 13.63
C SER A 38 -8.98 10.67 12.19
N CYS A 39 -9.46 9.57 11.58
CA CYS A 39 -9.85 9.53 10.16
C CYS A 39 -11.11 8.71 9.89
N ARG A 40 -12.24 9.06 10.53
CA ARG A 40 -13.58 8.65 10.05
C ARG A 40 -14.14 9.58 8.97
N ASP A 41 -13.57 10.79 8.85
CA ASP A 41 -14.17 11.86 8.03
C ASP A 41 -13.72 11.86 6.56
N ALA A 42 -12.74 11.03 6.18
CA ALA A 42 -12.42 10.78 4.77
C ALA A 42 -13.46 9.86 4.06
N ASP A 43 -14.36 9.23 4.81
CA ASP A 43 -15.45 8.39 4.28
C ASP A 43 -16.79 9.17 4.13
N ALA A 44 -16.88 10.42 4.60
CA ALA A 44 -18.10 11.22 4.57
C ALA A 44 -18.52 11.69 3.17
N ASP A 45 -17.55 11.97 2.29
CA ASP A 45 -17.76 12.49 0.93
C ASP A 45 -18.46 11.50 -0.03
N ALA A 46 -18.69 10.24 0.39
CA ALA A 46 -19.38 9.24 -0.41
C ALA A 46 -20.92 9.39 -0.45
N ASN A 47 -21.52 10.12 0.51
CA ASN A 47 -22.99 10.12 0.69
C ASN A 47 -23.70 11.44 0.35
N ALA A 48 -23.03 12.60 0.39
CA ALA A 48 -23.69 13.90 0.34
C ALA A 48 -24.25 14.30 -1.05
N VAL A 49 -23.61 13.86 -2.15
CA VAL A 49 -23.98 14.30 -3.51
C VAL A 49 -24.82 13.26 -4.27
N GLY A 50 -24.88 12.01 -3.78
CA GLY A 50 -25.52 10.89 -4.47
C GLY A 50 -26.99 10.62 -4.10
N GLN A 51 -27.47 11.06 -2.93
CA GLN A 51 -28.78 10.62 -2.40
C GLN A 51 -29.97 11.54 -2.72
N ASP A 52 -29.75 12.84 -2.99
CA ASP A 52 -30.88 13.77 -3.21
C ASP A 52 -31.49 13.72 -4.62
N PHE A 53 -30.77 13.20 -5.63
CA PHE A 53 -31.31 13.10 -6.99
C PHE A 53 -32.33 11.97 -7.21
N SER A 54 -32.47 11.02 -6.27
CA SER A 54 -33.51 9.98 -6.34
C SER A 54 -34.91 10.45 -5.93
N ASN A 55 -35.05 11.57 -5.22
CA ASN A 55 -36.34 12.02 -4.66
C ASN A 55 -37.04 13.12 -5.47
N PHE A 56 -36.40 13.73 -6.48
CA PHE A 56 -36.99 14.84 -7.24
C PHE A 56 -37.86 14.45 -8.44
N ASN A 57 -37.92 13.16 -8.82
CA ASN A 57 -38.72 12.68 -9.96
C ASN A 57 -40.10 12.09 -9.54
N LYS A 58 -40.70 12.67 -8.51
CA LYS A 58 -42.07 12.35 -8.04
C LYS A 58 -42.86 13.62 -7.69
N HIS A 59 -42.92 14.61 -8.59
CA HIS A 59 -44.05 15.54 -8.74
C HIS A 59 -43.79 16.47 -9.93
N PHE A 60 -44.37 16.16 -11.09
CA PHE A 60 -45.15 17.08 -11.94
C PHE A 60 -45.67 16.27 -13.14
N GLY A 61 -46.99 16.30 -13.34
CA GLY A 61 -47.65 15.64 -14.46
C GLY A 61 -48.29 16.64 -15.41
N ASN A 62 -48.66 16.13 -16.59
CA ASN A 62 -49.44 16.77 -17.66
C ASN A 62 -48.77 17.91 -18.46
N GLY A 63 -48.79 17.77 -19.78
CA GLY A 63 -48.96 18.96 -20.63
C GLY A 63 -48.47 18.92 -22.07
N HIS A 64 -49.29 18.35 -22.97
CA HIS A 64 -49.40 18.70 -24.41
C HIS A 64 -48.34 18.21 -25.42
N ALA A 65 -48.89 17.73 -26.54
CA ALA A 65 -48.21 17.44 -27.79
C ALA A 65 -48.50 18.56 -28.80
N ILE A 66 -47.52 18.91 -29.63
CA ILE A 66 -47.71 19.63 -30.90
C ILE A 66 -46.85 18.96 -31.98
N THR A 67 -47.36 18.99 -33.21
CA THR A 67 -47.02 18.18 -34.38
C THR A 67 -45.96 18.78 -35.32
N ASP A 68 -45.31 17.89 -36.09
CA ASP A 68 -44.82 18.04 -37.48
C ASP A 68 -44.07 19.31 -37.93
N ARG A 69 -42.86 19.12 -38.48
CA ARG A 69 -42.69 19.16 -39.96
C ARG A 69 -41.39 18.56 -40.51
N THR A 70 -41.49 18.10 -41.76
CA THR A 70 -40.53 17.35 -42.59
C THR A 70 -39.74 18.22 -43.56
N MET A 71 -38.48 17.85 -43.84
CA MET A 71 -37.78 17.86 -45.16
C MET A 71 -36.62 16.85 -45.06
N LEU A 72 -36.63 15.69 -45.74
CA LEU A 72 -36.40 15.41 -47.17
C LEU A 72 -34.92 15.46 -47.63
N LEU A 73 -34.24 14.29 -47.52
CA LEU A 73 -33.52 13.52 -48.59
C LEU A 73 -32.43 14.23 -49.45
N PRO A 74 -31.63 13.53 -50.31
CA PRO A 74 -31.62 12.07 -50.64
C PRO A 74 -30.24 11.33 -50.70
N LEU A 75 -30.31 9.99 -50.78
CA LEU A 75 -29.47 9.01 -51.57
C LEU A 75 -27.93 8.95 -51.29
N GLU A 76 -27.18 7.85 -51.46
CA GLU A 76 -27.34 6.52 -52.11
C GLU A 76 -26.30 5.55 -51.46
N ASP A 77 -26.32 4.20 -51.55
CA ASP A 77 -27.35 3.16 -51.27
C ASP A 77 -26.63 1.76 -51.20
N ASP A 78 -27.36 0.63 -51.30
CA ASP A 78 -26.92 -0.77 -51.65
C ASP A 78 -26.02 -1.64 -50.71
N VAL A 79 -26.24 -2.97 -50.50
CA VAL A 79 -27.37 -3.87 -50.87
C VAL A 79 -27.38 -5.22 -50.10
N THR A 80 -28.55 -5.68 -49.58
CA THR A 80 -29.01 -7.07 -49.24
C THR A 80 -28.19 -7.98 -48.26
N THR A 81 -28.67 -9.05 -47.60
CA THR A 81 -29.98 -9.72 -47.28
C THR A 81 -29.75 -10.58 -46.00
N ALA A 82 -30.66 -11.31 -45.33
CA ALA A 82 -32.10 -11.63 -45.42
C ALA A 82 -32.61 -11.95 -43.98
N ALA A 83 -33.81 -11.54 -43.55
CA ALA A 83 -35.13 -12.17 -43.68
C ALA A 83 -35.40 -13.43 -42.80
N GLY A 84 -36.41 -13.33 -41.92
CA GLY A 84 -36.84 -14.39 -41.01
C GLY A 84 -38.07 -14.00 -40.16
N ILE A 85 -39.22 -13.80 -40.79
CA ILE A 85 -40.49 -13.46 -40.12
C ILE A 85 -41.28 -14.73 -39.80
N VAL A 86 -41.78 -14.87 -38.56
CA VAL A 86 -43.02 -15.62 -38.29
C VAL A 86 -43.90 -14.79 -37.34
N THR A 87 -45.07 -14.39 -37.84
CA THR A 87 -46.21 -13.96 -37.02
C THR A 87 -47.24 -15.10 -37.02
N TYR A 88 -48.02 -15.25 -35.95
CA TYR A 88 -49.49 -15.29 -36.03
C TYR A 88 -50.18 -15.38 -34.65
N LYS A 89 -51.28 -14.62 -34.53
CA LYS A 89 -52.57 -14.82 -33.81
C LYS A 89 -52.62 -15.76 -32.57
N GLY A 90 -53.33 -15.43 -31.48
CA GLY A 90 -54.25 -14.32 -31.20
C GLY A 90 -55.48 -14.76 -30.39
N LYS A 91 -56.33 -13.80 -29.97
CA LYS A 91 -57.59 -13.93 -29.19
C LYS A 91 -57.48 -14.34 -27.71
N SER A 92 -58.43 -14.03 -26.81
CA SER A 92 -59.31 -12.85 -26.60
C SER A 92 -60.27 -13.12 -25.42
N ASN A 93 -60.65 -12.07 -24.68
CA ASN A 93 -61.81 -11.96 -23.77
C ASN A 93 -61.77 -12.69 -22.41
N GLY A 94 -62.31 -12.01 -21.38
CA GLY A 94 -63.35 -12.67 -20.57
C GLY A 94 -63.43 -12.40 -19.07
N ASN A 95 -63.84 -11.20 -18.66
CA ASN A 95 -64.72 -10.90 -17.51
C ASN A 95 -64.66 -11.68 -16.16
N ALA A 96 -64.47 -10.86 -15.10
CA ALA A 96 -65.39 -10.68 -13.95
C ALA A 96 -65.48 -11.70 -12.78
N SER A 97 -65.80 -11.12 -11.60
CA SER A 97 -66.40 -11.72 -10.37
C SER A 97 -65.78 -13.02 -9.83
N GLY A 98 -65.18 -13.09 -8.64
CA GLY A 98 -65.66 -12.53 -7.37
C GLY A 98 -66.33 -13.63 -6.51
N ASN A 99 -65.97 -13.67 -5.21
CA ASN A 99 -66.45 -14.55 -4.12
C ASN A 99 -65.96 -16.01 -4.04
N GLY A 100 -65.60 -16.40 -2.81
CA GLY A 100 -65.20 -17.75 -2.39
C GLY A 100 -64.59 -17.76 -0.96
N ASN A 101 -65.46 -17.78 0.06
CA ASN A 101 -65.13 -17.85 1.52
C ASN A 101 -64.04 -18.90 1.84
N GLY A 102 -63.16 -18.73 2.84
CA GLY A 102 -63.43 -18.58 4.28
C GLY A 102 -63.27 -19.94 5.00
N ASN A 103 -63.02 -20.09 6.30
CA ASN A 103 -62.89 -19.14 7.42
C ASN A 103 -62.16 -19.83 8.61
N GLY A 104 -61.72 -19.09 9.63
CA GLY A 104 -61.09 -19.62 10.87
C GLY A 104 -59.93 -18.73 11.36
N SER A 105 -60.14 -17.67 12.16
CA SER A 105 -60.54 -17.66 13.59
C SER A 105 -59.46 -18.29 14.48
N ILE A 106 -58.97 -17.71 15.59
CA ILE A 106 -59.53 -16.80 16.62
C ILE A 106 -58.40 -15.81 17.02
N GLY A 107 -58.58 -14.48 17.20
CA GLY A 107 -59.18 -13.79 18.38
C GLY A 107 -58.26 -13.85 19.62
N SER A 108 -58.16 -12.91 20.58
CA SER A 108 -58.72 -11.56 20.84
C SER A 108 -57.88 -10.94 21.99
N ILE A 109 -57.86 -9.64 22.34
CA ILE A 109 -58.58 -8.44 21.85
C ILE A 109 -57.75 -7.15 22.13
N SER A 110 -58.33 -5.98 21.80
CA SER A 110 -57.88 -4.58 21.93
C SER A 110 -57.87 -3.99 23.36
N LEU A 111 -57.27 -2.79 23.55
CA LEU A 111 -58.05 -1.58 23.90
C LEU A 111 -57.25 -0.27 23.74
N ASP A 112 -57.98 0.80 23.39
CA ASP A 112 -57.53 2.09 22.87
C ASP A 112 -57.37 3.20 23.94
N PHE A 113 -56.55 4.25 23.68
CA PHE A 113 -57.03 5.60 23.27
C PHE A 113 -55.95 6.72 23.30
N ASN A 114 -56.24 7.78 22.53
CA ASN A 114 -55.50 9.03 22.30
C ASN A 114 -54.96 9.79 23.54
N GLY A 115 -53.95 10.64 23.29
CA GLY A 115 -54.06 12.06 23.71
C GLY A 115 -52.81 12.76 24.23
N SER A 116 -52.23 13.66 23.43
CA SER A 116 -51.47 14.82 23.93
C SER A 116 -52.45 15.83 24.58
N PRO A 117 -52.04 16.64 25.58
CA PRO A 117 -51.39 17.92 25.23
C PRO A 117 -50.38 18.47 26.26
N THR A 118 -49.86 19.66 25.92
CA THR A 118 -48.90 20.53 26.62
C THR A 118 -49.20 20.94 28.07
N SER A 119 -48.17 21.20 28.88
CA SER A 119 -47.87 22.54 29.45
C SER A 119 -46.70 22.50 30.47
N SER A 120 -46.48 23.59 31.21
CA SER A 120 -45.19 24.02 31.76
C SER A 120 -45.07 24.02 33.29
N THR A 121 -43.89 24.46 33.76
CA THR A 121 -43.61 25.28 34.97
C THR A 121 -43.19 24.63 36.30
N SER A 122 -42.10 25.21 36.82
CA SER A 122 -41.81 25.55 38.23
C SER A 122 -41.12 24.55 39.18
N ILE A 123 -40.30 25.15 40.05
CA ILE A 123 -39.40 24.59 41.06
C ILE A 123 -40.10 24.60 42.43
N GLY A 124 -39.82 23.63 43.30
CA GLY A 124 -40.26 23.61 44.70
C GLY A 124 -39.26 22.90 45.63
N ILE A 125 -39.08 23.44 46.84
CA ILE A 125 -38.08 23.04 47.84
C ILE A 125 -38.79 22.53 49.12
N ALA A 126 -38.17 21.63 49.89
CA ALA A 126 -37.99 21.69 51.36
C ALA A 126 -38.17 20.39 52.16
N SER A 127 -37.22 20.15 53.08
CA SER A 127 -37.37 19.63 54.46
C SER A 127 -35.96 19.52 55.10
N GLY A 128 -35.71 19.69 56.41
CA GLY A 128 -36.54 20.17 57.51
C GLY A 128 -35.78 20.15 58.87
N SER A 129 -35.58 21.32 59.48
CA SER A 129 -35.37 21.63 60.92
C SER A 129 -34.62 20.68 61.90
N SER A 130 -33.39 21.07 62.28
CA SER A 130 -32.87 21.35 63.64
C SER A 130 -33.44 20.70 64.93
N SER A 131 -32.55 20.27 65.86
CA SER A 131 -32.44 20.88 67.22
C SER A 131 -31.30 20.34 68.14
N ASN A 132 -30.77 21.27 68.97
CA ASN A 132 -30.14 21.15 70.31
C ASN A 132 -28.68 20.69 70.58
N CYS A 133 -28.11 21.41 71.56
CA CYS A 133 -26.71 21.54 72.00
C CYS A 133 -26.24 20.51 73.04
N HIS A 134 -24.91 20.39 73.23
CA HIS A 134 -24.24 20.67 74.52
C HIS A 134 -22.70 20.87 74.37
N LEU A 135 -22.05 21.35 75.44
CA LEU A 135 -20.63 21.78 75.58
C LEU A 135 -19.63 20.57 75.50
N ALA A 136 -18.29 20.69 75.48
CA ALA A 136 -17.37 21.72 76.00
C ALA A 136 -15.91 21.64 75.45
N SER A 137 -15.14 22.75 75.59
CA SER A 137 -13.64 22.88 75.58
C SER A 137 -12.88 22.45 74.30
N GLY A 138 -11.79 23.08 73.84
CA GLY A 138 -11.00 24.29 74.18
C GLY A 138 -9.67 24.19 73.38
N GLY A 139 -8.89 25.21 72.99
CA GLY A 139 -8.89 26.67 73.12
C GLY A 139 -7.60 27.24 72.48
N GLY A 140 -7.56 28.54 72.12
CA GLY A 140 -6.38 29.32 71.69
C GLY A 140 -5.66 28.95 70.35
N GLY A 141 -5.18 29.87 69.51
CA GLY A 141 -5.33 31.33 69.48
C GLY A 141 -4.25 32.08 68.66
N ILE A 142 -4.68 33.15 67.96
CA ILE A 142 -3.93 34.39 67.59
C ILE A 142 -2.93 34.39 66.40
N GLY A 143 -3.13 35.40 65.51
CA GLY A 143 -2.12 36.05 64.64
C GLY A 143 -2.30 35.81 63.13
N GLY A 144 -2.35 36.80 62.22
CA GLY A 144 -2.34 38.28 62.35
C GLY A 144 -2.22 39.00 60.97
N SER A 145 -2.39 40.33 60.95
CA SER A 145 -2.09 41.33 59.87
C SER A 145 -2.83 41.34 58.51
N GLU A 146 -3.72 42.33 58.36
CA GLU A 146 -3.89 43.23 57.18
C GLU A 146 -2.72 44.26 57.09
N PRO A 147 -2.56 45.22 56.12
CA PRO A 147 -3.55 45.87 55.20
C PRO A 147 -2.94 46.22 53.79
N PRO A 148 -3.33 47.29 53.03
CA PRO A 148 -4.58 48.10 52.94
C PRO A 148 -5.18 48.19 51.51
N GLY A 149 -6.41 48.72 51.38
CA GLY A 149 -7.06 49.03 50.10
C GLY A 149 -7.01 50.52 49.69
N TRP A 150 -7.30 50.82 48.42
CA TRP A 150 -7.45 52.18 47.86
C TRP A 150 -8.79 52.31 47.10
N MET A 151 -9.66 53.23 47.52
CA MET A 151 -10.85 53.68 46.77
C MET A 151 -10.58 55.06 46.15
N CYS A 152 -11.05 55.29 44.93
CA CYS A 152 -10.99 56.62 44.29
C CYS A 152 -12.40 57.19 44.02
N HIS A 153 -12.60 58.45 44.42
CA HIS A 153 -13.83 59.21 44.23
C HIS A 153 -14.08 59.59 42.76
N CYS A 154 -15.29 59.37 42.24
CA CYS A 154 -15.82 60.18 41.13
C CYS A 154 -17.36 60.22 40.95
N CYS A 155 -18.15 59.45 41.71
CA CYS A 155 -19.60 59.29 41.46
C CYS A 155 -20.53 60.39 42.04
N ASN A 156 -20.02 61.53 42.54
CA ASN A 156 -20.81 62.49 43.33
C ASN A 156 -21.12 63.84 42.66
N LEU A 157 -21.01 63.95 41.32
CA LEU A 157 -21.13 65.24 40.60
C LEU A 157 -22.23 65.34 39.53
N ILE A 158 -23.09 64.32 39.37
CA ILE A 158 -24.25 64.36 38.45
C ILE A 158 -25.60 64.33 39.20
N ALA A 159 -25.60 64.20 40.54
CA ALA A 159 -26.80 64.15 41.38
C ALA A 159 -27.52 65.52 41.60
N ARG A 160 -27.14 66.59 40.88
CA ARG A 160 -27.76 67.93 41.02
C ARG A 160 -27.85 68.71 39.69
N ARG A 161 -28.66 68.23 38.73
CA ARG A 161 -29.36 69.04 37.69
C ARG A 161 -30.20 68.14 36.76
N CYS A 162 -31.34 67.63 37.23
CA CYS A 162 -32.38 67.03 36.37
C CYS A 162 -33.75 66.83 37.07
N PHE A 163 -34.22 67.80 37.86
CA PHE A 163 -35.63 67.82 38.29
C PHE A 163 -36.49 68.31 37.13
N GLY A 164 -37.33 67.44 36.55
CA GLY A 164 -38.27 67.83 35.49
C GLY A 164 -38.51 66.82 34.36
N ILE A 165 -37.93 65.61 34.39
CA ILE A 165 -38.17 64.58 33.35
C ILE A 165 -38.96 63.42 33.95
N ASN A 166 -40.16 63.18 33.40
CA ASN A 166 -41.04 62.09 33.80
C ASN A 166 -40.35 60.73 33.55
N VAL A 167 -40.29 59.86 34.55
CA VAL A 167 -39.60 58.55 34.50
C VAL A 167 -40.04 57.73 33.28
N ARG A 168 -41.32 57.80 32.90
CA ARG A 168 -41.86 57.11 31.71
C ARG A 168 -41.22 57.58 30.39
N ARG A 169 -40.81 58.86 30.31
CA ARG A 169 -40.03 59.40 29.17
C ARG A 169 -38.57 58.97 29.22
N CYS A 170 -37.95 58.86 30.41
CA CYS A 170 -36.59 58.31 30.53
C CYS A 170 -36.53 56.84 30.11
N VAL A 171 -37.51 56.02 30.50
CA VAL A 171 -37.60 54.61 30.10
C VAL A 171 -37.86 54.49 28.59
N LEU A 172 -38.74 55.31 28.01
CA LEU A 172 -38.96 55.34 26.56
C LEU A 172 -37.73 55.83 25.79
N ALA A 173 -36.98 56.80 26.31
CA ALA A 173 -35.72 57.26 25.72
C ALA A 173 -34.64 56.17 25.80
N LEU A 174 -34.52 55.45 26.92
CA LEU A 174 -33.63 54.29 27.05
C LEU A 174 -34.02 53.16 26.09
N LEU A 175 -35.31 52.85 25.95
CA LEU A 175 -35.79 51.88 24.97
C LEU A 175 -35.49 52.32 23.53
N ALA A 176 -35.75 53.59 23.18
CA ALA A 176 -35.42 54.13 21.86
C ALA A 176 -33.90 54.10 21.60
N ILE A 177 -33.08 54.50 22.58
CA ILE A 177 -31.62 54.44 22.48
C ILE A 177 -31.15 52.99 22.35
N THR A 178 -31.67 52.04 23.12
CA THR A 178 -31.28 50.61 22.97
C THR A 178 -31.71 50.02 21.63
N VAL A 179 -32.90 50.33 21.12
CA VAL A 179 -33.35 49.87 19.79
C VAL A 179 -32.52 50.52 18.68
N VAL A 180 -32.22 51.81 18.77
CA VAL A 180 -31.34 52.51 17.82
C VAL A 180 -29.90 52.00 17.93
N SER A 181 -29.40 51.70 19.13
CA SER A 181 -28.09 51.07 19.32
C SER A 181 -28.07 49.65 18.77
N ILE A 182 -29.12 48.85 18.94
CA ILE A 182 -29.22 47.51 18.34
C ILE A 182 -29.23 47.62 16.81
N PHE A 183 -30.07 48.49 16.23
CA PHE A 183 -30.10 48.72 14.77
C PHE A 183 -28.79 49.29 14.24
N TYR A 184 -28.15 50.20 14.97
CA TYR A 184 -26.84 50.72 14.63
C TYR A 184 -25.81 49.60 14.68
N TYR A 185 -25.73 48.82 15.76
CA TYR A 185 -24.79 47.70 15.86
C TYR A 185 -25.05 46.60 14.84
N THR A 186 -26.29 46.18 14.57
CA THR A 186 -26.54 45.22 13.48
C THR A 186 -26.14 45.80 12.14
N HIS A 187 -26.51 47.04 11.82
CA HIS A 187 -26.10 47.68 10.57
C HIS A 187 -24.57 47.92 10.48
N TYR A 188 -23.87 48.17 11.58
CA TYR A 188 -22.42 48.42 11.62
C TYR A 188 -21.58 47.14 11.69
N VAL A 189 -22.13 46.03 12.19
CA VAL A 189 -21.54 44.69 12.16
C VAL A 189 -21.76 44.04 10.78
N ASP A 190 -22.90 44.32 10.13
CA ASP A 190 -23.22 43.82 8.79
C ASP A 190 -22.55 44.66 7.66
N THR A 191 -22.18 45.93 7.93
CA THR A 191 -21.25 46.64 7.02
C THR A 191 -19.80 46.23 7.30
N GLY A 192 -19.21 45.50 6.35
CA GLY A 192 -17.93 44.77 6.47
C GLY A 192 -16.65 45.53 6.86
N VAL A 193 -16.73 46.82 7.20
CA VAL A 193 -15.60 47.64 7.67
C VAL A 193 -15.05 47.12 9.00
N PHE A 194 -15.90 46.66 9.92
CA PHE A 194 -15.44 46.10 11.21
C PHE A 194 -15.01 44.63 11.15
N ASN A 195 -15.57 43.82 10.24
CA ASN A 195 -15.05 42.47 9.98
C ASN A 195 -13.60 42.53 9.45
N GLY A 196 -13.26 43.54 8.63
CA GLY A 196 -11.88 43.79 8.20
C GLY A 196 -10.93 44.28 9.32
N LEU A 197 -11.45 44.83 10.42
CA LEU A 197 -10.66 45.27 11.58
C LEU A 197 -10.46 44.17 12.64
N ILE A 198 -11.28 43.11 12.61
CA ILE A 198 -11.19 41.95 13.52
C ILE A 198 -10.62 40.71 12.81
N GLN A 199 -10.46 40.75 11.48
CA GLN A 199 -9.50 39.89 10.79
C GLN A 199 -8.06 40.20 11.26
N ARG A 200 -7.67 39.53 12.35
CA ARG A 200 -6.28 39.05 12.47
C ARG A 200 -5.93 38.36 11.17
N ASP A 201 -4.75 38.62 10.64
CA ASP A 201 -4.26 37.95 9.43
C ASP A 201 -4.15 36.44 9.74
N THR A 202 -5.16 35.66 9.32
CA THR A 202 -5.30 34.23 9.68
C THR A 202 -4.37 33.34 8.87
N HIS A 203 -3.85 33.87 7.76
CA HIS A 203 -2.97 33.14 6.86
C HIS A 203 -1.67 32.74 7.59
N PRO A 204 -1.36 31.43 7.72
CA PRO A 204 -0.12 31.00 8.32
C PRO A 204 1.07 31.39 7.43
N ALA A 205 1.99 32.19 7.98
CA ALA A 205 3.24 32.55 7.32
C ALA A 205 4.36 31.55 7.69
N PRO A 206 5.22 31.10 6.74
CA PRO A 206 6.31 30.15 7.00
C PRO A 206 7.27 30.60 8.10
N ILE A 207 7.29 29.89 9.24
CA ILE A 207 8.14 30.19 10.41
C ILE A 207 9.62 29.82 10.16
N ILE A 208 9.89 28.93 9.19
CA ILE A 208 11.21 28.33 8.96
C ILE A 208 12.24 29.39 8.54
N ASN A 209 13.22 29.62 9.41
CA ASN A 209 14.33 30.57 9.24
C ASN A 209 15.67 29.85 9.41
N CYS A 210 16.32 29.45 8.32
CA CYS A 210 17.69 28.92 8.40
C CYS A 210 18.68 30.08 8.65
N ARG A 211 19.40 30.04 9.78
CA ARG A 211 20.45 31.01 10.13
C ARG A 211 21.52 31.07 9.04
N MET A 212 21.88 29.92 8.47
CA MET A 212 22.90 29.78 7.42
C MET A 212 22.55 30.46 6.08
N ILE A 213 21.25 30.68 5.78
CA ILE A 213 20.81 31.29 4.51
C ILE A 213 20.63 32.81 4.68
N ASN A 214 20.16 33.26 5.84
CA ASN A 214 19.87 34.68 6.10
C ASN A 214 21.13 35.57 6.22
N SER A 215 22.34 35.00 6.33
CA SER A 215 23.62 35.74 6.32
C SER A 215 24.03 36.28 4.94
N GLY A 216 23.07 36.81 4.16
CA GLY A 216 23.30 37.68 3.01
C GLY A 216 24.15 37.11 1.88
N GLY A 217 23.95 35.84 1.49
CA GLY A 217 24.53 35.22 0.28
C GLY A 217 26.06 35.02 0.26
N LYS A 218 26.82 35.70 1.15
CA LYS A 218 28.28 35.60 1.23
C LYS A 218 28.75 34.28 1.85
N HIS A 219 27.97 33.68 2.75
CA HIS A 219 28.32 32.40 3.40
C HIS A 219 28.01 31.16 2.57
N ILE A 220 27.08 31.22 1.60
CA ILE A 220 26.74 30.08 0.74
C ILE A 220 27.97 29.63 -0.11
N ARG A 221 28.91 30.54 -0.40
CA ARG A 221 30.14 30.21 -1.15
C ARG A 221 31.15 29.36 -0.37
N ASN A 222 31.01 29.22 0.95
CA ASN A 222 31.96 28.50 1.81
C ASN A 222 31.34 27.27 2.50
N ALA A 223 30.16 26.81 2.08
CA ALA A 223 29.68 25.50 2.49
C ALA A 223 30.53 24.42 1.82
N SER A 224 31.22 23.58 2.61
CA SER A 224 31.97 22.42 2.10
C SER A 224 31.05 21.55 1.23
N PRO A 225 31.51 21.03 0.08
CA PRO A 225 30.74 20.09 -0.72
C PRO A 225 30.30 18.89 0.12
N ALA A 226 29.08 18.42 -0.08
CA ALA A 226 28.60 17.21 0.58
C ALA A 226 29.56 16.03 0.29
N PRO A 227 29.99 15.26 1.30
CA PRO A 227 30.87 14.10 1.14
C PRO A 227 30.37 13.16 0.03
N ASP A 228 31.26 12.74 -0.87
CA ASP A 228 30.98 11.66 -1.80
C ASP A 228 31.55 10.35 -1.26
N HIS A 229 30.67 9.46 -0.83
CA HIS A 229 31.07 8.16 -0.27
C HIS A 229 31.42 7.12 -1.35
N ARG A 230 31.17 7.41 -2.63
CA ARG A 230 31.41 6.45 -3.72
C ARG A 230 32.89 6.16 -3.88
N SER A 231 33.27 4.90 -3.68
CA SER A 231 34.62 4.41 -3.97
C SER A 231 34.77 3.98 -5.44
N GLU A 232 35.94 4.24 -6.03
CA GLU A 232 36.33 3.68 -7.34
C GLU A 232 36.57 2.15 -7.26
N ALA A 233 36.80 1.63 -6.06
CA ALA A 233 37.04 0.20 -5.84
C ALA A 233 35.77 -0.62 -6.10
N ARG A 234 35.86 -1.59 -7.01
CA ARG A 234 34.80 -2.59 -7.25
C ARG A 234 34.73 -3.61 -6.11
N LEU A 235 34.12 -3.22 -5.00
CA LEU A 235 33.89 -4.11 -3.85
C LEU A 235 33.05 -5.33 -4.26
N ARG A 236 33.48 -6.53 -3.85
CA ARG A 236 32.80 -7.81 -4.15
C ARG A 236 31.64 -8.08 -3.20
N ILE A 237 30.71 -7.14 -3.09
CA ILE A 237 29.55 -7.20 -2.18
C ILE A 237 28.23 -7.00 -2.94
N ASP A 238 27.14 -7.51 -2.39
CA ASP A 238 25.78 -7.14 -2.81
C ASP A 238 25.33 -5.86 -2.09
N PRO A 239 24.67 -4.90 -2.78
CA PRO A 239 24.06 -3.72 -2.17
C PRO A 239 22.80 -4.15 -1.39
N LYS A 240 23.03 -4.74 -0.22
CA LYS A 240 22.03 -5.35 0.64
C LYS A 240 22.40 -5.18 2.11
N VAL A 241 21.43 -4.91 2.98
CA VAL A 241 21.62 -4.80 4.43
C VAL A 241 21.29 -6.11 5.14
N LEU A 242 22.09 -6.51 6.13
CA LEU A 242 21.71 -7.54 7.10
C LEU A 242 21.31 -6.87 8.41
N VAL A 243 20.07 -7.06 8.86
CA VAL A 243 19.55 -6.48 10.10
C VAL A 243 19.39 -7.59 11.14
N PHE A 244 20.17 -7.52 12.22
CA PHE A 244 20.00 -8.36 13.40
C PHE A 244 18.99 -7.74 14.37
N VAL A 245 17.96 -8.52 14.68
CA VAL A 245 16.87 -8.16 15.60
C VAL A 245 16.80 -9.14 16.78
N GLU A 246 16.29 -8.72 17.92
CA GLU A 246 16.04 -9.58 19.08
C GLU A 246 14.84 -10.49 18.86
N THR A 247 13.81 -10.00 18.16
CA THR A 247 12.61 -10.75 17.77
C THR A 247 12.12 -10.30 16.40
N THR A 248 11.31 -11.13 15.73
CA THR A 248 10.70 -10.77 14.43
C THR A 248 9.68 -9.62 14.51
N TYR A 249 9.42 -9.06 15.69
CA TYR A 249 8.36 -8.08 15.93
C TYR A 249 8.84 -6.79 16.62
N SER A 250 10.15 -6.66 16.87
CA SER A 250 10.77 -5.51 17.53
C SER A 250 10.38 -4.17 16.88
N GLY A 251 10.23 -3.13 17.70
CA GLY A 251 9.87 -1.79 17.21
C GLY A 251 10.94 -1.20 16.30
N LEU A 252 12.18 -1.11 16.79
CA LEU A 252 13.30 -0.54 16.05
C LEU A 252 13.64 -1.34 14.78
N GLY A 253 13.65 -2.68 14.84
CA GLY A 253 13.85 -3.54 13.67
C GLY A 253 12.78 -3.35 12.60
N ARG A 254 11.53 -3.06 13.00
CA ARG A 254 10.45 -2.65 12.10
C ARG A 254 10.72 -1.26 11.50
N ASP A 255 11.05 -0.26 12.30
CA ASP A 255 11.38 1.09 11.82
C ASP A 255 12.54 1.07 10.80
N ILE A 256 13.60 0.32 11.09
CA ILE A 256 14.74 0.09 10.20
C ILE A 256 14.26 -0.57 8.90
N ALA A 257 13.48 -1.64 8.98
CA ALA A 257 12.97 -2.35 7.81
C ALA A 257 12.05 -1.47 6.95
N GLU A 258 11.17 -0.66 7.56
CA GLU A 258 10.28 0.26 6.86
C GLU A 258 11.07 1.37 6.14
N LEU A 259 12.10 1.93 6.77
CA LEU A 259 12.97 2.94 6.17
C LEU A 259 13.78 2.37 4.98
N LEU A 260 14.25 1.12 5.09
CA LEU A 260 14.91 0.40 4.00
C LEU A 260 13.95 0.12 2.83
N VAL A 261 12.71 -0.31 3.11
CA VAL A 261 11.64 -0.49 2.09
C VAL A 261 11.33 0.81 1.36
N TYR A 262 11.25 1.92 2.09
CA TYR A 262 10.95 3.24 1.52
C TYR A 262 12.04 3.65 0.51
N ASN A 263 13.30 3.51 0.90
CA ASN A 263 14.47 3.86 0.07
C ASN A 263 14.84 2.77 -0.97
N ARG A 264 13.99 1.74 -1.15
CA ARG A 264 14.20 0.58 -2.06
C ARG A 264 15.49 -0.22 -1.80
N ILE A 265 16.05 -0.11 -0.59
CA ILE A 265 17.26 -0.83 -0.19
C ILE A 265 16.88 -2.29 0.09
N LYS A 266 17.56 -3.23 -0.58
CA LYS A 266 17.38 -4.67 -0.32
C LYS A 266 17.91 -5.01 1.07
N TYR A 267 17.21 -5.85 1.81
CA TYR A 267 17.64 -6.26 3.15
C TYR A 267 17.33 -7.72 3.46
N LYS A 268 17.83 -8.20 4.59
CA LYS A 268 17.41 -9.44 5.26
C LYS A 268 17.33 -9.16 6.76
N ILE A 269 16.22 -9.52 7.39
CA ILE A 269 16.12 -9.59 8.86
C ILE A 269 16.58 -10.99 9.31
N GLU A 270 17.37 -11.04 10.38
CA GLU A 270 17.75 -12.27 11.08
C GLU A 270 17.53 -12.06 12.59
N VAL A 271 16.91 -13.03 13.26
CA VAL A 271 16.83 -13.00 14.72
C VAL A 271 18.20 -13.39 15.28
N ALA A 272 18.75 -12.58 16.19
CA ALA A 272 20.03 -12.84 16.84
C ALA A 272 19.97 -14.17 17.62
N GLY A 273 20.60 -15.22 17.07
CA GLY A 273 20.59 -16.58 17.59
C GLY A 273 21.96 -17.26 17.50
N LYS A 274 22.00 -18.56 17.78
CA LYS A 274 23.27 -19.34 17.90
C LYS A 274 24.05 -19.55 16.60
N SER A 275 23.53 -19.13 15.45
CA SER A 275 24.15 -19.37 14.14
C SER A 275 23.95 -18.17 13.22
N LEU A 276 25.04 -17.69 12.62
CA LEU A 276 24.97 -16.65 11.61
C LEU A 276 24.32 -17.16 10.31
N PRO A 277 23.64 -16.28 9.54
CA PRO A 277 23.18 -16.60 8.21
C PRO A 277 24.36 -16.71 7.25
N VAL A 278 24.16 -17.37 6.10
CA VAL A 278 25.15 -17.44 5.03
C VAL A 278 25.54 -16.02 4.56
N LEU A 279 26.79 -15.62 4.86
CA LEU A 279 27.35 -14.29 4.60
C LEU A 279 27.94 -14.13 3.19
N THR A 280 28.43 -15.21 2.57
CA THR A 280 29.07 -15.20 1.24
C THR A 280 28.31 -16.08 0.24
N ASN A 281 28.50 -15.82 -1.05
CA ASN A 281 28.10 -16.68 -2.15
C ASN A 281 29.26 -16.75 -3.14
N LEU A 282 29.90 -17.92 -3.24
CA LEU A 282 31.20 -18.08 -3.91
C LEU A 282 32.24 -17.10 -3.30
N ASP A 283 32.86 -16.25 -4.11
CA ASP A 283 33.83 -15.23 -3.70
C ASP A 283 33.21 -13.84 -3.43
N LYS A 284 31.87 -13.74 -3.35
CA LYS A 284 31.13 -12.49 -3.16
C LYS A 284 30.46 -12.42 -1.79
N GLY A 285 30.59 -11.28 -1.11
CA GLY A 285 29.82 -10.97 0.09
C GLY A 285 28.36 -10.64 -0.23
N ARG A 286 27.43 -11.10 0.60
CA ARG A 286 25.98 -10.99 0.36
C ARG A 286 25.33 -9.76 0.99
N TYR A 287 26.09 -8.98 1.75
CA TYR A 287 25.62 -7.79 2.47
C TYR A 287 26.71 -6.72 2.48
N GLY A 288 26.35 -5.47 2.20
CA GLY A 288 27.26 -4.33 2.19
C GLY A 288 27.30 -3.54 3.49
N VAL A 289 26.29 -3.68 4.37
CA VAL A 289 26.28 -3.14 5.74
C VAL A 289 25.56 -4.14 6.65
N ILE A 290 26.04 -4.28 7.88
CA ILE A 290 25.36 -5.02 8.95
C ILE A 290 24.79 -4.03 9.96
N VAL A 291 23.56 -4.23 10.39
CA VAL A 291 22.85 -3.37 11.36
C VAL A 291 22.43 -4.22 12.55
N PHE A 292 22.74 -3.76 13.76
CA PHE A 292 22.26 -4.35 15.01
C PHE A 292 21.28 -3.39 15.68
N GLU A 293 20.01 -3.79 15.83
CA GLU A 293 19.04 -2.99 16.61
C GLU A 293 19.39 -2.93 18.11
N ASN A 294 20.16 -3.91 18.58
CA ASN A 294 20.78 -3.91 19.89
C ASN A 294 22.26 -4.29 19.74
N LEU A 295 23.15 -3.31 19.98
CA LEU A 295 24.61 -3.48 19.92
C LEU A 295 25.12 -4.56 20.87
N ASP A 296 24.43 -4.85 21.98
CA ASP A 296 24.82 -5.89 22.93
C ASP A 296 24.80 -7.29 22.31
N LYS A 297 24.01 -7.52 21.25
CA LYS A 297 24.03 -8.79 20.51
C LYS A 297 25.32 -8.99 19.71
N TYR A 298 26.02 -7.92 19.37
CA TYR A 298 27.35 -7.94 18.74
C TYR A 298 28.47 -8.03 19.79
N LEU A 299 28.34 -7.31 20.91
CA LEU A 299 29.32 -7.33 22.01
C LEU A 299 29.33 -8.67 22.77
N ASN A 300 28.17 -9.31 22.93
CA ASN A 300 28.00 -10.58 23.64
C ASN A 300 27.79 -11.79 22.70
N MET A 301 28.09 -11.62 21.41
CA MET A 301 28.11 -12.73 20.45
C MET A 301 29.15 -13.78 20.88
N ASP A 302 28.87 -15.07 20.67
CA ASP A 302 29.86 -16.10 20.94
C ASP A 302 31.10 -15.92 20.07
N LYS A 303 32.27 -16.30 20.61
CA LYS A 303 33.57 -16.02 20.02
C LYS A 303 33.68 -16.50 18.56
N TRP A 304 33.12 -17.65 18.23
CA TRP A 304 33.23 -18.22 16.88
C TRP A 304 32.40 -17.43 15.86
N ASN A 305 31.13 -17.16 16.16
CA ASN A 305 30.30 -16.32 15.29
C ASN A 305 30.87 -14.90 15.20
N ARG A 306 31.38 -14.33 16.31
CA ARG A 306 32.00 -13.00 16.32
C ARG A 306 33.24 -12.93 15.43
N GLU A 307 34.17 -13.88 15.55
CA GLU A 307 35.36 -13.98 14.70
C GLU A 307 35.01 -14.15 13.22
N LEU A 308 33.98 -14.95 12.90
CA LEU A 308 33.50 -15.14 11.53
C LEU A 308 32.91 -13.85 10.94
N LEU A 309 32.12 -13.10 11.72
CA LEU A 309 31.54 -11.83 11.30
C LEU A 309 32.62 -10.75 11.14
N ASP A 310 33.52 -10.61 12.12
CA ASP A 310 34.60 -9.62 12.07
C ASP A 310 35.62 -9.94 10.97
N LYS A 311 35.81 -11.22 10.62
CA LYS A 311 36.55 -11.60 9.41
C LYS A 311 35.83 -11.14 8.15
N TYR A 312 34.53 -11.41 8.02
CA TYR A 312 33.71 -10.97 6.89
C TYR A 312 33.75 -9.45 6.70
N CYS A 313 33.60 -8.69 7.79
CA CYS A 313 33.65 -7.22 7.77
C CYS A 313 34.99 -6.70 7.20
N ARG A 314 36.11 -7.26 7.64
CA ARG A 314 37.45 -6.87 7.15
C ARG A 314 37.71 -7.32 5.71
N GLU A 315 37.38 -8.56 5.36
CA GLU A 315 37.66 -9.16 4.05
C GLU A 315 36.86 -8.50 2.91
N TYR A 316 35.65 -8.02 3.21
CA TYR A 316 34.73 -7.41 2.23
C TYR A 316 34.52 -5.89 2.43
N SER A 317 35.23 -5.27 3.38
CA SER A 317 35.10 -3.84 3.76
C SER A 317 33.66 -3.45 4.12
N VAL A 318 32.98 -4.29 4.89
CA VAL A 318 31.59 -4.11 5.33
C VAL A 318 31.57 -3.48 6.73
N GLY A 319 30.95 -2.30 6.83
CA GLY A 319 30.79 -1.59 8.10
C GLY A 319 29.56 -2.02 8.91
N ILE A 320 29.52 -1.57 10.17
CA ILE A 320 28.46 -1.92 11.14
C ILE A 320 27.71 -0.66 11.63
N VAL A 321 26.38 -0.69 11.61
CA VAL A 321 25.54 0.24 12.39
C VAL A 321 25.08 -0.45 13.67
N GLY A 322 25.18 0.22 14.80
CA GLY A 322 24.71 -0.30 16.09
C GLY A 322 23.88 0.71 16.85
N PHE A 323 22.77 0.27 17.45
CA PHE A 323 21.96 1.06 18.36
C PHE A 323 22.17 0.57 19.80
N VAL A 324 22.38 1.49 20.73
CA VAL A 324 22.32 1.18 22.17
C VAL A 324 20.84 1.01 22.53
N SER A 325 20.51 -0.10 23.18
CA SER A 325 19.13 -0.37 23.62
C SER A 325 18.88 0.22 25.02
N PRO A 326 17.64 0.67 25.31
CA PRO A 326 17.24 1.03 26.66
C PRO A 326 17.41 -0.14 27.63
N SER A 327 17.83 0.15 28.86
CA SER A 327 18.01 -0.83 29.94
C SER A 327 17.41 -0.29 31.24
N GLU A 328 16.83 -1.16 32.07
CA GLU A 328 16.33 -0.77 33.39
C GLU A 328 17.45 -0.24 34.30
N GLU A 329 18.67 -0.76 34.12
CA GLU A 329 19.87 -0.27 34.79
C GLU A 329 20.42 0.99 34.09
N THR A 330 20.47 2.10 34.82
CA THR A 330 21.16 3.32 34.36
C THR A 330 22.66 3.13 34.45
N LEU A 331 23.32 2.99 33.31
CA LEU A 331 24.77 2.94 33.18
C LEU A 331 25.35 4.35 33.29
N VAL A 332 26.45 4.49 34.04
CA VAL A 332 27.21 5.75 34.16
C VAL A 332 28.69 5.42 34.06
N GLY A 333 29.34 5.92 33.00
CA GLY A 333 30.75 5.64 32.70
C GLY A 333 31.03 4.16 32.42
N ALA A 334 30.03 3.39 31.98
CA ALA A 334 30.20 1.96 31.73
C ALA A 334 31.00 1.74 30.44
N GLN A 335 32.12 1.03 30.52
CA GLN A 335 32.94 0.71 29.35
C GLN A 335 32.28 -0.37 28.50
N LEU A 336 32.13 -0.13 27.19
CA LEU A 336 31.72 -1.17 26.25
C LEU A 336 32.82 -2.22 26.12
N ARG A 337 32.41 -3.49 26.24
CA ARG A 337 33.31 -4.64 26.19
C ARG A 337 34.21 -4.60 24.94
N ASP A 338 35.50 -4.82 25.15
CA ASP A 338 36.57 -4.85 24.13
C ASP A 338 36.82 -3.51 23.39
N PHE A 339 36.21 -2.39 23.81
CA PHE A 339 36.40 -1.06 23.20
C PHE A 339 36.79 0.03 24.22
N PRO A 340 37.65 1.01 23.89
CA PRO A 340 37.95 2.18 24.72
C PRO A 340 36.85 3.25 24.55
N LEU A 341 35.62 2.86 24.82
CA LEU A 341 34.39 3.62 24.62
C LEU A 341 33.47 3.41 25.81
N PHE A 342 32.98 4.51 26.40
CA PHE A 342 32.17 4.51 27.61
C PHE A 342 30.78 5.08 27.30
N VAL A 343 29.75 4.59 27.98
CA VAL A 343 28.35 4.95 27.76
C VAL A 343 27.70 5.38 29.07
N ASN A 344 26.85 6.41 28.99
CA ASN A 344 25.84 6.74 30.00
C ASN A 344 24.45 6.51 29.38
N THR A 345 23.52 5.83 30.05
CA THR A 345 22.16 5.56 29.55
C THR A 345 21.07 6.35 30.31
N ASN A 346 19.81 6.22 29.88
CA ASN A 346 18.62 6.76 30.55
C ASN A 346 18.68 8.27 30.82
N LEU A 347 19.10 9.04 29.81
CA LEU A 347 19.18 10.49 29.88
C LEU A 347 18.02 11.19 29.17
N ARG A 348 17.57 12.31 29.76
CA ARG A 348 16.70 13.30 29.11
C ARG A 348 17.55 14.36 28.41
N LEU A 349 17.39 14.50 27.10
CA LEU A 349 18.20 15.38 26.26
C LEU A 349 17.34 16.43 25.54
N ARG A 350 18.00 17.49 25.06
CA ARG A 350 17.41 18.62 24.33
C ARG A 350 18.41 19.23 23.35
N ASP A 351 17.92 20.04 22.42
CA ASP A 351 18.73 20.93 21.56
C ASP A 351 19.86 20.20 20.78
N ALA A 352 19.49 19.27 19.90
CA ALA A 352 20.45 18.45 19.13
C ALA A 352 21.11 19.22 17.97
N SER A 353 22.40 18.96 17.70
CA SER A 353 23.20 19.61 16.65
C SER A 353 24.18 18.63 16.00
N LEU A 354 24.41 18.75 14.70
CA LEU A 354 25.31 17.89 13.93
C LEU A 354 26.73 18.46 13.83
N ASN A 355 27.72 17.58 13.75
CA ASN A 355 29.11 17.94 13.51
C ASN A 355 29.38 18.29 12.03
N PRO A 356 29.65 19.56 11.66
CA PRO A 356 29.89 19.96 10.27
C PRO A 356 31.22 19.44 9.69
N SER A 357 32.12 18.88 10.49
CA SER A 357 33.33 18.20 9.99
C SER A 357 33.15 16.70 9.76
N SER A 358 32.00 16.12 10.15
CA SER A 358 31.79 14.68 10.09
C SER A 358 31.76 14.17 8.65
N SER A 359 32.63 13.20 8.36
CA SER A 359 32.71 12.52 7.07
C SER A 359 31.48 11.68 6.69
N VAL A 360 30.52 11.50 7.61
CA VAL A 360 29.31 10.68 7.41
C VAL A 360 28.16 11.48 6.78
N LEU A 361 28.10 12.81 6.96
CA LEU A 361 26.93 13.63 6.66
C LEU A 361 26.84 14.05 5.18
N ARG A 362 26.32 13.16 4.32
CA ARG A 362 26.17 13.39 2.87
C ARG A 362 24.79 13.92 2.48
N LEU A 363 23.73 13.22 2.87
CA LEU A 363 22.32 13.60 2.68
C LEU A 363 21.94 14.72 3.66
N THR A 364 22.34 14.56 4.91
CA THR A 364 22.05 15.48 6.01
C THR A 364 23.00 16.66 5.97
N ARG A 365 22.51 17.86 6.31
CA ARG A 365 23.33 19.07 6.42
C ARG A 365 23.44 19.50 7.88
N ALA A 366 24.67 19.77 8.32
CA ALA A 366 24.95 20.43 9.60
C ALA A 366 24.90 21.96 9.47
N GLY A 367 24.66 22.66 10.59
CA GLY A 367 24.66 24.13 10.67
C GLY A 367 23.43 24.73 11.34
N GLU A 368 22.38 23.93 11.58
CA GLU A 368 21.24 24.29 12.43
C GLU A 368 21.18 23.37 13.67
N THR A 369 20.38 23.79 14.65
CA THR A 369 20.11 23.07 15.90
C THR A 369 18.62 22.72 15.96
N ALA A 370 18.30 21.47 16.29
CA ALA A 370 16.95 20.99 16.53
C ALA A 370 16.57 21.33 17.98
N TRP A 371 16.06 22.55 18.18
CA TRP A 371 15.68 23.10 19.48
C TRP A 371 14.48 22.38 20.08
N GLY A 372 14.47 22.25 21.42
CA GLY A 372 13.42 21.59 22.18
C GLY A 372 13.86 20.27 22.82
N ALA A 373 12.95 19.64 23.56
CA ALA A 373 13.20 18.33 24.15
C ALA A 373 13.30 17.24 23.06
N LEU A 374 14.24 16.32 23.21
CA LEU A 374 14.33 15.14 22.33
C LEU A 374 13.31 14.07 22.78
N PRO A 375 12.83 13.21 21.87
CA PRO A 375 11.80 12.23 22.20
C PRO A 375 12.34 11.11 23.11
N GLY A 376 11.64 10.87 24.22
CA GLY A 376 11.97 9.83 25.21
C GLY A 376 12.97 10.29 26.29
N ASP A 377 13.11 9.47 27.33
CA ASP A 377 14.08 9.60 28.42
C ASP A 377 15.08 8.44 28.49
N ASP A 378 15.10 7.62 27.44
CA ASP A 378 15.90 6.41 27.25
C ASP A 378 17.22 6.64 26.47
N TRP A 379 17.71 7.88 26.39
CA TRP A 379 18.90 8.20 25.59
C TRP A 379 20.19 7.71 26.23
N ALA A 380 21.04 7.11 25.40
CA ALA A 380 22.44 6.87 25.67
C ALA A 380 23.33 7.96 25.05
N VAL A 381 24.46 8.25 25.70
CA VAL A 381 25.51 9.15 25.18
C VAL A 381 26.89 8.55 25.34
N PHE A 382 27.78 8.88 24.40
CA PHE A 382 29.10 8.28 24.27
C PHE A 382 30.21 9.19 24.82
N GLN A 383 31.17 8.59 25.51
CA GLN A 383 32.42 9.22 25.95
C GLN A 383 33.60 8.38 25.47
N HIS A 384 34.59 9.00 24.84
CA HIS A 384 35.75 8.31 24.28
C HIS A 384 37.06 9.02 24.61
N ASN A 385 38.15 8.26 24.70
CA ASN A 385 39.50 8.75 24.92
C ASN A 385 40.47 8.36 23.77
N HIS A 386 39.94 7.83 22.66
CA HIS A 386 40.72 7.33 21.53
C HIS A 386 40.38 8.06 20.21
N SER A 387 41.37 8.22 19.32
CA SER A 387 41.28 8.98 18.06
C SER A 387 40.51 8.30 16.93
N THR A 388 40.16 7.02 17.08
CA THR A 388 39.29 6.33 16.12
C THR A 388 37.86 6.88 16.13
N TYR A 389 37.45 7.48 17.26
CA TYR A 389 36.09 7.92 17.49
C TYR A 389 35.92 9.40 17.18
N GLU A 390 34.84 9.74 16.48
CA GLU A 390 34.47 11.11 16.11
C GLU A 390 32.96 11.31 16.34
N PRO A 391 32.54 12.35 17.10
CA PRO A 391 31.13 12.71 17.21
C PRO A 391 30.52 13.10 15.87
N VAL A 392 29.34 12.57 15.58
CA VAL A 392 28.50 12.92 14.41
C VAL A 392 27.36 13.86 14.84
N GLU A 393 26.78 13.61 16.02
CA GLU A 393 25.71 14.40 16.61
C GLU A 393 25.97 14.62 18.10
N TRP A 394 25.58 15.79 18.59
CA TRP A 394 25.55 16.16 20.00
C TRP A 394 24.17 16.64 20.44
N ALA A 395 23.89 16.52 21.74
CA ALA A 395 22.75 17.16 22.40
C ALA A 395 23.13 17.73 23.78
N GLN A 396 22.25 18.53 24.36
CA GLN A 396 22.39 19.07 25.72
C GLN A 396 21.54 18.27 26.72
N ARG A 397 21.90 18.30 28.00
CA ARG A 397 21.10 17.67 29.07
C ARG A 397 19.85 18.52 29.35
N ASN A 398 18.68 17.88 29.47
CA ASN A 398 17.46 18.61 29.80
C ASN A 398 17.36 18.84 31.33
N THR A 399 17.87 19.98 31.82
CA THR A 399 17.97 20.29 33.26
C THR A 399 16.76 21.05 33.84
N GLN A 400 15.56 20.94 33.25
CA GLN A 400 14.37 21.64 33.77
C GLN A 400 13.79 21.07 35.09
N GLU A 401 14.32 19.96 35.62
CA GLU A 401 13.84 19.32 36.87
C GLU A 401 14.68 19.62 38.13
N TYR A 402 15.72 20.47 38.06
CA TYR A 402 16.50 20.89 39.24
C TYR A 402 16.71 22.41 39.31
N PRO A 403 16.14 23.11 40.31
CA PRO A 403 16.49 24.50 40.60
C PRO A 403 17.75 24.61 41.48
N ALA A 404 18.54 25.65 41.20
CA ALA A 404 19.68 26.17 41.99
C ALA A 404 21.00 25.35 42.02
N ASP A 405 22.09 26.12 42.09
CA ASP A 405 23.47 25.77 42.46
C ASP A 405 24.54 25.47 41.38
N SER A 406 24.33 25.85 40.12
CA SER A 406 25.43 25.91 39.13
C SER A 406 25.37 27.10 38.17
N VAL A 407 25.37 28.32 38.69
CA VAL A 407 25.59 29.54 37.89
C VAL A 407 27.05 29.54 37.41
N GLY A 408 27.28 29.26 36.12
CA GLY A 408 28.57 29.44 35.46
C GLY A 408 29.27 28.21 34.89
N GLN A 409 28.73 26.99 35.04
CA GLN A 409 29.26 25.84 34.29
C GLN A 409 28.73 25.82 32.85
N VAL A 410 29.64 25.90 31.89
CA VAL A 410 29.35 25.63 30.48
C VAL A 410 28.95 24.16 30.36
N GLN A 411 27.67 23.88 30.08
CA GLN A 411 27.23 22.51 29.80
C GLN A 411 27.89 22.01 28.52
N LEU A 412 28.78 21.03 28.66
CA LEU A 412 29.46 20.41 27.52
C LEU A 412 28.45 19.59 26.69
N PRO A 413 28.52 19.67 25.35
CA PRO A 413 27.70 18.85 24.46
C PRO A 413 27.95 17.36 24.68
N LEU A 414 26.88 16.58 24.77
CA LEU A 414 26.92 15.12 24.95
C LEU A 414 26.76 14.44 23.59
N THR A 415 27.69 13.56 23.22
CA THR A 415 27.67 12.86 21.92
C THR A 415 26.55 11.80 21.87
N THR A 416 25.56 11.99 21.00
CA THR A 416 24.40 11.09 20.80
C THR A 416 24.60 10.13 19.64
N VAL A 417 25.40 10.49 18.62
CA VAL A 417 25.80 9.62 17.52
C VAL A 417 27.31 9.69 17.32
N LEU A 418 27.96 8.54 17.21
CA LEU A 418 29.43 8.40 17.15
C LEU A 418 29.87 7.59 15.93
N GLN A 419 30.86 8.10 15.20
CA GLN A 419 31.59 7.38 14.16
C GLN A 419 32.80 6.67 14.77
N ASP A 420 32.99 5.38 14.47
CA ASP A 420 34.24 4.65 14.65
C ASP A 420 34.91 4.49 13.29
N ARG A 421 36.09 5.08 13.13
CA ARG A 421 36.91 5.00 11.92
C ARG A 421 37.59 3.63 11.74
N GLY A 422 37.44 2.70 12.69
CA GLY A 422 37.94 1.33 12.61
C GLY A 422 39.44 1.19 12.83
N GLN A 423 40.11 2.16 13.46
CA GLN A 423 41.57 2.16 13.65
C GLN A 423 42.05 1.09 14.65
N LEU A 424 41.14 0.53 15.46
CA LEU A 424 41.45 -0.49 16.47
C LEU A 424 41.45 -1.92 15.90
N ASP A 425 40.48 -2.24 15.05
CA ASP A 425 40.23 -3.60 14.58
C ASP A 425 39.96 -3.73 13.07
N GLY A 426 40.02 -2.63 12.32
CA GLY A 426 39.80 -2.59 10.87
C GLY A 426 38.32 -2.59 10.45
N ILE A 427 37.38 -2.37 11.38
CA ILE A 427 35.94 -2.36 11.08
C ILE A 427 35.37 -0.97 11.38
N GLN A 428 34.83 -0.30 10.36
CA GLN A 428 34.17 1.00 10.53
C GLN A 428 32.76 0.84 11.11
N ARG A 429 32.36 1.76 11.99
CA ARG A 429 31.05 1.73 12.64
C ARG A 429 30.40 3.10 12.74
N VAL A 430 29.07 3.12 12.83
CA VAL A 430 28.31 4.28 13.31
C VAL A 430 27.36 3.80 14.41
N LEU A 431 27.47 4.43 15.58
CA LEU A 431 26.77 4.02 16.81
C LEU A 431 25.76 5.10 17.21
N PHE A 432 24.51 4.69 17.45
CA PHE A 432 23.40 5.55 17.82
C PHE A 432 23.04 5.35 19.29
N GLY A 433 22.90 6.46 20.02
CA GLY A 433 22.51 6.49 21.42
C GLY A 433 20.98 6.42 21.65
N SER A 434 20.17 6.53 20.60
CA SER A 434 18.73 6.28 20.68
C SER A 434 18.18 5.78 19.34
N SER A 435 16.94 5.30 19.37
CA SER A 435 16.18 4.74 18.25
C SER A 435 15.92 5.73 17.09
N LEU A 436 15.28 5.24 16.02
CA LEU A 436 14.79 6.03 14.88
C LEU A 436 13.50 6.83 15.19
N ARG A 437 13.13 7.02 16.47
CA ARG A 437 12.03 7.91 16.88
C ARG A 437 12.35 9.39 16.62
N PHE A 438 13.60 9.80 16.84
CA PHE A 438 14.03 11.15 16.48
C PHE A 438 14.20 11.24 14.97
N TRP A 439 13.55 12.22 14.34
CA TRP A 439 13.52 12.32 12.87
C TRP A 439 14.92 12.46 12.26
N LEU A 440 15.84 13.18 12.93
CA LEU A 440 17.19 13.42 12.45
C LEU A 440 18.01 12.13 12.36
N HIS A 441 17.85 11.22 13.34
CA HIS A 441 18.47 9.89 13.31
C HIS A 441 18.10 9.10 12.04
N ARG A 442 16.93 9.34 11.43
CA ARG A 442 16.54 8.67 10.17
C ARG A 442 17.39 9.12 8.99
N LEU A 443 17.81 10.39 8.94
CA LEU A 443 18.72 10.88 7.90
C LEU A 443 20.15 10.43 8.17
N VAL A 444 20.61 10.58 9.42
CA VAL A 444 21.95 10.14 9.85
C VAL A 444 22.12 8.62 9.66
N PHE A 445 21.05 7.82 9.79
CA PHE A 445 21.06 6.39 9.48
C PHE A 445 21.24 6.11 7.98
N LEU A 446 20.53 6.82 7.10
CA LEU A 446 20.74 6.69 5.65
C LEU A 446 22.16 7.14 5.23
N ASP A 447 22.69 8.14 5.91
CA ASP A 447 24.08 8.59 5.76
C ASP A 447 25.09 7.57 6.26
N ALA A 448 24.83 6.91 7.40
CA ALA A 448 25.64 5.80 7.89
C ALA A 448 25.63 4.61 6.91
N LEU A 449 24.46 4.24 6.35
CA LEU A 449 24.39 3.22 5.29
C LEU A 449 25.16 3.64 4.04
N SER A 450 25.08 4.91 3.65
CA SER A 450 25.79 5.49 2.51
C SER A 450 27.31 5.42 2.71
N TYR A 451 27.79 5.82 3.90
CA TYR A 451 29.20 5.84 4.29
C TYR A 451 29.78 4.43 4.39
N LEU A 452 29.17 3.56 5.20
CA LEU A 452 29.66 2.20 5.49
C LEU A 452 29.53 1.22 4.31
N SER A 453 28.78 1.59 3.27
CA SER A 453 28.70 0.82 2.00
C SER A 453 29.54 1.41 0.86
N HIS A 454 30.38 2.41 1.12
CA HIS A 454 31.20 3.09 0.12
C HIS A 454 30.38 3.58 -1.07
N GLY A 455 29.22 4.17 -0.77
CA GLY A 455 28.30 4.72 -1.75
C GLY A 455 27.27 3.72 -2.33
N GLN A 456 27.44 2.41 -2.15
CA GLN A 456 26.60 1.41 -2.85
C GLN A 456 25.12 1.38 -2.44
N LEU A 457 24.78 1.82 -1.22
CA LEU A 457 23.41 1.94 -0.73
C LEU A 457 22.83 3.36 -0.87
N SER A 458 23.54 4.27 -1.56
CA SER A 458 23.20 5.69 -1.60
C SER A 458 22.19 6.02 -2.69
N LEU A 459 21.13 6.74 -2.33
CA LEU A 459 20.34 7.49 -3.30
C LEU A 459 21.13 8.70 -3.82
N ASN A 460 20.76 9.19 -5.00
CA ASN A 460 21.21 10.50 -5.49
C ASN A 460 20.69 11.62 -4.57
N LEU A 461 21.29 12.81 -4.67
CA LEU A 461 20.86 13.99 -3.92
C LEU A 461 19.83 14.84 -4.68
N GLU A 462 19.35 14.40 -5.84
CA GLU A 462 18.39 15.14 -6.66
C GLU A 462 16.96 14.72 -6.30
N ARG A 463 16.06 15.69 -6.17
CA ARG A 463 14.64 15.46 -5.90
C ARG A 463 13.80 16.25 -6.89
N MET A 464 13.01 15.53 -7.67
CA MET A 464 12.00 16.14 -8.51
C MET A 464 10.72 16.34 -7.69
N ILE A 465 10.12 17.53 -7.79
CA ILE A 465 8.87 17.89 -7.13
C ILE A 465 7.90 18.44 -8.17
N LEU A 466 6.72 17.83 -8.24
CA LEU A 466 5.53 18.32 -8.95
C LEU A 466 4.39 18.41 -7.93
N VAL A 467 3.60 19.48 -8.02
CA VAL A 467 2.38 19.66 -7.22
C VAL A 467 1.22 19.85 -8.17
N ASP A 468 0.34 18.86 -8.18
CA ASP A 468 -0.88 18.85 -8.96
C ASP A 468 -2.03 19.41 -8.09
N ILE A 469 -2.80 20.34 -8.65
CA ILE A 469 -3.99 20.94 -8.05
C ILE A 469 -5.20 20.38 -8.82
N ASP A 470 -5.85 19.37 -8.25
CA ASP A 470 -7.07 18.77 -8.78
C ASP A 470 -8.27 19.71 -8.53
N ASP A 471 -9.43 19.37 -9.08
CA ASP A 471 -10.72 20.04 -8.84
C ASP A 471 -10.82 21.52 -9.24
N ILE A 472 -9.99 21.99 -10.18
CA ILE A 472 -10.13 23.33 -10.74
C ILE A 472 -11.51 23.46 -11.41
N PHE A 473 -12.25 24.47 -10.95
CA PHE A 473 -13.65 24.76 -11.19
C PHE A 473 -14.69 23.86 -10.51
N VAL A 474 -14.34 22.75 -9.85
CA VAL A 474 -15.36 21.80 -9.33
C VAL A 474 -16.02 22.28 -8.03
N GLY A 475 -15.24 22.87 -7.12
CA GLY A 475 -15.64 23.14 -5.73
C GLY A 475 -16.94 23.93 -5.53
N GLU A 476 -17.64 23.63 -4.43
CA GLU A 476 -18.91 24.26 -4.07
C GLU A 476 -18.78 25.75 -3.72
N LYS A 477 -19.89 26.49 -3.75
CA LYS A 477 -19.92 27.92 -3.42
C LYS A 477 -19.41 28.18 -2.00
N GLY A 478 -18.48 29.11 -1.86
CA GLY A 478 -17.77 29.41 -0.61
C GLY A 478 -16.49 28.59 -0.40
N THR A 479 -16.12 27.71 -1.34
CA THR A 479 -14.88 26.89 -1.28
C THR A 479 -13.89 27.16 -2.42
N ARG A 480 -14.25 28.03 -3.38
CA ARG A 480 -13.47 28.27 -4.61
C ARG A 480 -12.47 29.40 -4.41
N LEU A 481 -11.56 29.55 -5.38
CA LEU A 481 -10.55 30.60 -5.36
C LEU A 481 -11.17 31.96 -5.68
N ARG A 482 -10.71 33.01 -4.97
CA ARG A 482 -10.98 34.41 -5.31
C ARG A 482 -9.76 35.02 -6.04
N PRO A 483 -9.86 36.18 -6.69
CA PRO A 483 -8.74 36.82 -7.37
C PRO A 483 -7.49 37.04 -6.48
N ASP A 484 -7.67 37.31 -5.19
CA ASP A 484 -6.58 37.41 -4.21
C ASP A 484 -5.86 36.07 -3.97
N ASP A 485 -6.60 34.96 -3.98
CA ASP A 485 -6.06 33.61 -3.78
C ASP A 485 -5.22 33.18 -4.99
N VAL A 486 -5.71 33.48 -6.21
CA VAL A 486 -4.95 33.23 -7.45
C VAL A 486 -3.72 34.14 -7.55
N ARG A 487 -3.80 35.40 -7.10
CA ARG A 487 -2.61 36.28 -6.97
C ARG A 487 -1.58 35.70 -6.00
N ALA A 488 -2.02 35.18 -4.85
CA ALA A 488 -1.15 34.53 -3.87
C ALA A 488 -0.51 33.23 -4.42
N LEU A 489 -1.26 32.45 -5.22
CA LEU A 489 -0.79 31.26 -5.92
C LEU A 489 0.36 31.58 -6.88
N ILE A 490 0.20 32.58 -7.76
CA ILE A 490 1.23 33.03 -8.72
C ILE A 490 2.46 33.60 -7.98
N ALA A 491 2.25 34.41 -6.94
CA ALA A 491 3.35 34.98 -6.14
C ALA A 491 4.16 33.88 -5.43
N THR A 492 3.48 32.89 -4.84
CA THR A 492 4.13 31.78 -4.15
C THR A 492 4.82 30.82 -5.13
N GLN A 493 4.24 30.60 -6.32
CA GLN A 493 4.89 29.86 -7.40
C GLN A 493 6.25 30.49 -7.75
N LYS A 494 6.29 31.81 -7.91
CA LYS A 494 7.54 32.55 -8.21
C LYS A 494 8.57 32.42 -7.07
N ASN A 495 8.13 32.47 -5.82
CA ASN A 495 8.98 32.22 -4.65
C ASN A 495 9.54 30.79 -4.59
N ILE A 496 8.70 29.78 -4.90
CA ILE A 496 9.12 28.37 -4.92
C ILE A 496 10.06 28.12 -6.11
N ALA A 497 9.80 28.68 -7.29
CA ALA A 497 10.63 28.51 -8.49
C ALA A 497 12.08 29.03 -8.31
N ALA A 498 12.28 30.03 -7.43
CA ALA A 498 13.62 30.50 -7.04
C ALA A 498 14.39 29.49 -6.17
N MET A 499 13.70 28.57 -5.48
CA MET A 499 14.26 27.51 -4.64
C MET A 499 14.26 26.13 -5.34
N VAL A 500 13.38 25.94 -6.32
CA VAL A 500 13.12 24.69 -7.05
C VAL A 500 13.03 25.04 -8.55
N PRO A 501 14.16 25.02 -9.29
CA PRO A 501 14.16 25.43 -10.70
C PRO A 501 13.17 24.63 -11.55
N GLY A 502 12.45 25.34 -12.42
CA GLY A 502 11.40 24.78 -13.28
C GLY A 502 10.03 24.60 -12.61
N PHE A 503 9.88 24.91 -11.32
CA PHE A 503 8.62 24.68 -10.61
C PHE A 503 7.46 25.53 -11.14
N ARG A 504 6.34 24.85 -11.41
CA ARG A 504 5.02 25.43 -11.70
C ARG A 504 3.95 24.52 -11.11
N PHE A 505 2.85 25.11 -10.63
CA PHE A 505 1.66 24.34 -10.30
C PHE A 505 1.02 23.78 -11.57
N ASN A 506 0.46 22.58 -11.44
CA ASN A 506 -0.16 21.84 -12.53
C ASN A 506 -1.65 21.70 -12.23
N LEU A 507 -2.52 22.27 -13.06
CA LEU A 507 -3.93 22.50 -12.76
C LEU A 507 -4.81 21.46 -13.48
N GLY A 508 -5.51 20.65 -12.68
CA GLY A 508 -6.46 19.63 -13.11
C GLY A 508 -7.87 20.18 -13.20
N PHE A 509 -8.39 20.38 -14.42
CA PHE A 509 -9.66 21.09 -14.63
C PHE A 509 -10.82 20.20 -15.09
N SER A 510 -12.02 20.57 -14.61
CA SER A 510 -13.32 20.06 -15.08
C SER A 510 -14.20 21.23 -15.52
N GLY A 511 -14.17 21.55 -16.82
CA GLY A 511 -14.82 22.75 -17.36
C GLY A 511 -16.34 22.82 -17.20
N LYS A 512 -17.02 21.71 -16.84
CA LYS A 512 -18.49 21.70 -16.65
C LYS A 512 -18.98 22.66 -15.57
N TYR A 513 -18.13 22.96 -14.61
CA TYR A 513 -18.43 23.72 -13.39
C TYR A 513 -17.81 25.13 -13.39
N TYR A 514 -17.31 25.60 -14.53
CA TYR A 514 -16.88 26.97 -14.72
C TYR A 514 -18.02 27.94 -14.36
N HIS A 515 -17.73 28.99 -13.58
CA HIS A 515 -18.70 30.00 -13.14
C HIS A 515 -19.86 29.50 -12.25
N HIS A 516 -19.72 28.33 -11.63
CA HIS A 516 -20.72 27.82 -10.67
C HIS A 516 -20.62 28.45 -9.25
N GLY A 517 -19.69 29.38 -9.02
CA GLY A 517 -19.42 30.04 -7.74
C GLY A 517 -20.38 31.19 -7.37
N THR A 518 -19.95 31.98 -6.40
CA THR A 518 -20.41 33.36 -6.17
C THR A 518 -19.78 34.31 -7.19
N ARG A 519 -20.23 35.58 -7.22
CA ARG A 519 -19.66 36.59 -8.14
C ARG A 519 -18.15 36.78 -7.97
N GLU A 520 -17.65 36.73 -6.73
CA GLU A 520 -16.22 36.91 -6.44
C GLU A 520 -15.40 35.68 -6.81
N GLU A 521 -15.93 34.47 -6.56
CA GLU A 521 -15.30 33.21 -6.98
C GLU A 521 -15.27 33.07 -8.52
N ASN A 522 -16.32 33.51 -9.22
CA ASN A 522 -16.34 33.49 -10.69
C ASN A 522 -15.29 34.45 -11.28
N LEU A 523 -15.00 35.58 -10.61
CA LEU A 523 -13.86 36.44 -10.97
C LEU A 523 -12.51 35.75 -10.69
N GLY A 524 -12.45 34.83 -9.71
CA GLY A 524 -11.29 33.95 -9.50
C GLY A 524 -11.12 32.93 -10.62
N ASP A 525 -12.21 32.28 -11.06
CA ASP A 525 -12.25 31.41 -12.24
C ASP A 525 -11.76 32.18 -13.49
N ASP A 526 -12.29 33.38 -13.74
CA ASP A 526 -11.86 34.26 -14.85
C ASP A 526 -10.36 34.60 -14.75
N PHE A 527 -9.89 34.92 -13.54
CA PHE A 527 -8.50 35.33 -13.33
C PHE A 527 -7.51 34.16 -13.46
N LEU A 528 -7.91 32.92 -13.17
CA LEU A 528 -7.14 31.73 -13.56
C LEU A 528 -6.99 31.65 -15.09
N LEU A 529 -8.09 31.84 -15.84
CA LEU A 529 -8.06 31.73 -17.30
C LEU A 529 -7.32 32.89 -17.99
N GLN A 530 -7.38 34.10 -17.42
CA GLN A 530 -6.53 35.22 -17.85
C GLN A 530 -5.03 34.94 -17.66
N ASN A 531 -4.67 34.01 -16.76
CA ASN A 531 -3.30 33.64 -16.42
C ASN A 531 -2.96 32.18 -16.80
N VAL A 532 -3.63 31.58 -17.81
CA VAL A 532 -3.33 30.22 -18.30
C VAL A 532 -1.83 29.99 -18.50
N GLN A 533 -1.14 30.98 -19.08
CA GLN A 533 0.28 30.93 -19.40
C GLN A 533 1.22 31.00 -18.18
N GLU A 534 0.72 31.19 -16.95
CA GLU A 534 1.51 31.09 -15.72
C GLU A 534 1.57 29.66 -15.15
N PHE A 535 0.66 28.76 -15.57
CA PHE A 535 0.51 27.40 -15.04
C PHE A 535 0.80 26.29 -16.06
N ASN A 536 0.95 25.05 -15.58
CA ASN A 536 0.78 23.85 -16.39
C ASN A 536 -0.66 23.33 -16.21
N TRP A 537 -1.18 22.55 -17.17
CA TRP A 537 -2.59 22.10 -17.15
C TRP A 537 -2.74 20.63 -17.56
N PHE A 538 -3.74 19.96 -16.98
CA PHE A 538 -4.16 18.61 -17.37
C PHE A 538 -5.67 18.43 -17.25
N SER A 539 -6.22 17.51 -18.04
CA SER A 539 -7.64 17.20 -18.01
C SER A 539 -7.99 16.36 -16.77
N HIS A 540 -9.01 16.79 -16.01
CA HIS A 540 -9.59 16.04 -14.89
C HIS A 540 -11.03 15.57 -15.19
N MET A 541 -11.31 15.27 -16.47
CA MET A 541 -12.63 14.94 -17.04
C MET A 541 -13.65 16.10 -16.98
N TRP A 542 -14.73 15.99 -17.76
CA TRP A 542 -15.71 17.07 -17.90
C TRP A 542 -16.55 17.31 -16.65
N LYS A 543 -17.25 16.27 -16.16
CA LYS A 543 -18.17 16.33 -15.01
C LYS A 543 -17.54 15.89 -13.67
N HIS A 544 -16.21 15.84 -13.58
CA HIS A 544 -15.52 15.22 -12.43
C HIS A 544 -16.02 13.78 -12.10
N GLN A 545 -16.57 13.06 -13.09
CA GLN A 545 -17.22 11.77 -12.89
C GLN A 545 -16.21 10.61 -13.01
N GLN A 546 -16.29 9.66 -12.09
CA GLN A 546 -15.33 8.56 -11.94
C GLN A 546 -15.40 7.55 -13.11
N PRO A 547 -14.29 7.21 -13.80
CA PRO A 547 -14.29 6.35 -14.99
C PRO A 547 -14.91 4.96 -14.83
N HIS A 548 -14.83 4.35 -13.65
CA HIS A 548 -15.37 3.00 -13.43
C HIS A 548 -16.91 2.92 -13.53
N LEU A 549 -17.59 4.06 -13.60
CA LEU A 549 -19.04 4.18 -13.75
C LEU A 549 -19.50 4.11 -15.22
N TYR A 550 -18.57 4.03 -16.18
CA TYR A 550 -18.86 3.93 -17.61
C TYR A 550 -18.55 2.52 -18.10
N ASP A 551 -19.56 1.80 -18.57
CA ASP A 551 -19.37 0.52 -19.26
C ASP A 551 -19.37 0.68 -20.80
N ASN A 552 -19.39 1.94 -21.30
CA ASN A 552 -19.44 2.27 -22.73
C ASN A 552 -18.34 3.29 -23.10
N LEU A 553 -17.42 2.87 -23.98
CA LEU A 553 -16.27 3.67 -24.43
C LEU A 553 -16.69 4.96 -25.16
N THR A 554 -17.73 4.91 -26.00
CA THR A 554 -18.19 6.05 -26.79
C THR A 554 -18.74 7.17 -25.90
N LEU A 555 -19.48 6.81 -24.84
CA LEU A 555 -19.99 7.77 -23.86
C LEU A 555 -18.85 8.44 -23.08
N LEU A 556 -17.88 7.65 -22.60
CA LEU A 556 -16.71 8.17 -21.89
C LEU A 556 -15.87 9.11 -22.78
N MET A 557 -15.66 8.75 -24.05
CA MET A 557 -14.97 9.60 -25.02
C MET A 557 -15.74 10.89 -25.31
N ALA A 558 -17.07 10.83 -25.47
CA ALA A 558 -17.89 12.02 -25.73
C ALA A 558 -17.77 13.06 -24.60
N GLU A 559 -17.75 12.63 -23.33
CA GLU A 559 -17.53 13.55 -22.22
C GLU A 559 -16.08 14.07 -22.16
N MET A 560 -15.08 13.26 -22.47
CA MET A 560 -13.71 13.76 -22.60
C MET A 560 -13.56 14.82 -23.70
N HIS A 561 -14.29 14.70 -24.81
CA HIS A 561 -14.32 15.69 -25.89
C HIS A 561 -14.95 17.02 -25.45
N LEU A 562 -15.92 17.03 -24.53
CA LEU A 562 -16.47 18.28 -23.98
C LEU A 562 -15.43 19.05 -23.15
N ASN A 563 -14.64 18.35 -22.32
CA ASN A 563 -13.53 19.00 -21.59
C ASN A 563 -12.41 19.45 -22.54
N TYR A 564 -12.21 18.75 -23.65
CA TYR A 564 -11.24 19.12 -24.68
C TYR A 564 -11.68 20.39 -25.43
N ALA A 565 -12.95 20.49 -25.82
CA ALA A 565 -13.50 21.69 -26.45
C ALA A 565 -13.38 22.91 -25.53
N PHE A 566 -13.77 22.78 -24.25
CA PHE A 566 -13.60 23.83 -23.25
C PHE A 566 -12.14 24.31 -23.13
N ALA A 567 -11.17 23.39 -23.20
CA ALA A 567 -9.76 23.72 -23.15
C ALA A 567 -9.33 24.57 -24.36
N VAL A 568 -9.75 24.18 -25.57
CA VAL A 568 -9.48 24.93 -26.81
C VAL A 568 -10.12 26.32 -26.75
N ASP A 569 -11.39 26.42 -26.35
CA ASP A 569 -12.14 27.68 -26.29
C ASP A 569 -11.49 28.70 -25.34
N HIS A 570 -10.81 28.23 -24.28
CA HIS A 570 -10.14 29.06 -23.28
C HIS A 570 -8.60 29.07 -23.40
N ASN A 571 -8.05 28.62 -24.53
CA ASN A 571 -6.61 28.56 -24.81
C ASN A 571 -5.75 27.73 -23.81
N ILE A 572 -6.36 26.78 -23.10
CA ILE A 572 -5.66 25.85 -22.22
C ILE A 572 -4.88 24.83 -23.08
N PRO A 573 -3.58 24.58 -22.83
CA PRO A 573 -2.80 23.60 -23.58
C PRO A 573 -3.39 22.18 -23.52
N THR A 574 -3.58 21.54 -24.69
CA THR A 574 -4.17 20.21 -24.81
C THR A 574 -3.17 19.08 -25.07
N ASP A 575 -1.89 19.41 -25.24
CA ASP A 575 -0.81 18.51 -25.68
C ASP A 575 0.11 18.02 -24.54
N SER A 576 -0.23 18.29 -23.28
CA SER A 576 0.59 17.96 -22.10
C SER A 576 0.92 16.47 -21.95
N GLY A 577 0.14 15.58 -22.58
CA GLY A 577 0.30 14.13 -22.49
C GLY A 577 0.06 13.56 -21.08
N TYR A 578 -0.51 14.36 -20.18
CA TYR A 578 -0.81 14.03 -18.79
C TYR A 578 -2.29 14.25 -18.50
N SER A 579 -2.90 13.32 -17.76
CA SER A 579 -4.26 13.43 -17.24
C SER A 579 -4.35 12.56 -15.99
N ILE A 580 -5.24 12.95 -15.08
CA ILE A 580 -5.55 12.22 -13.85
C ILE A 580 -7.05 12.05 -13.83
N SER A 581 -7.55 10.86 -13.51
CA SER A 581 -9.00 10.65 -13.38
C SER A 581 -9.51 11.08 -12.01
N PRO A 582 -10.76 11.57 -11.94
CA PRO A 582 -11.46 11.84 -10.68
C PRO A 582 -11.29 10.70 -9.67
N HIS A 583 -10.84 11.05 -8.47
CA HIS A 583 -10.55 10.13 -7.38
C HIS A 583 -9.64 8.94 -7.76
N HIS A 584 -8.72 9.10 -8.72
CA HIS A 584 -7.84 8.04 -9.25
C HIS A 584 -8.53 6.80 -9.83
N SER A 585 -9.86 6.84 -9.98
CA SER A 585 -10.65 5.69 -10.38
C SER A 585 -10.30 5.24 -11.80
N GLY A 586 -10.17 3.92 -11.97
CA GLY A 586 -9.83 3.31 -13.26
C GLY A 586 -8.36 3.40 -13.66
N VAL A 587 -7.52 4.18 -12.96
CA VAL A 587 -6.05 4.06 -13.10
C VAL A 587 -5.60 2.77 -12.43
N TYR A 588 -5.99 2.61 -11.16
CA TYR A 588 -5.87 1.37 -10.42
C TYR A 588 -7.04 1.20 -9.42
N PRO A 589 -7.74 0.04 -9.36
CA PRO A 589 -7.66 -1.07 -10.32
C PRO A 589 -7.91 -0.60 -11.75
N ALA A 590 -7.13 -1.13 -12.70
CA ALA A 590 -7.15 -0.65 -14.08
C ALA A 590 -8.55 -0.89 -14.71
N HIS A 591 -9.05 0.13 -15.39
CA HIS A 591 -10.29 0.07 -16.16
C HIS A 591 -9.97 0.33 -17.63
N GLU A 592 -10.07 -0.70 -18.47
CA GLU A 592 -9.53 -0.67 -19.84
C GLU A 592 -10.09 0.47 -20.70
N LEU A 593 -11.37 0.85 -20.52
CA LEU A 593 -11.98 1.93 -21.30
C LEU A 593 -11.33 3.29 -21.04
N LEU A 594 -10.83 3.54 -19.82
CA LEU A 594 -10.13 4.78 -19.47
C LEU A 594 -8.83 4.91 -20.28
N TYR A 595 -7.97 3.88 -20.26
CA TYR A 595 -6.70 3.86 -20.99
C TYR A 595 -6.92 3.98 -22.52
N LEU A 596 -8.01 3.43 -23.05
CA LEU A 596 -8.38 3.57 -24.46
C LEU A 596 -8.90 4.97 -24.81
N ALA A 597 -9.78 5.54 -23.99
CA ALA A 597 -10.35 6.88 -24.22
C ALA A 597 -9.27 7.97 -24.10
N TRP A 598 -8.43 7.89 -23.05
CA TRP A 598 -7.33 8.82 -22.82
C TRP A 598 -6.35 8.92 -24.00
N LYS A 599 -5.99 7.78 -24.60
CA LYS A 599 -5.15 7.80 -25.82
C LYS A 599 -5.83 8.46 -27.01
N LYS A 600 -7.11 8.15 -27.23
CA LYS A 600 -7.86 8.63 -28.40
C LYS A 600 -8.20 10.11 -28.34
N VAL A 601 -8.50 10.64 -27.15
CA VAL A 601 -8.98 12.02 -26.99
C VAL A 601 -7.86 12.98 -26.56
N TRP A 602 -6.99 12.55 -25.64
CA TRP A 602 -5.99 13.41 -24.98
C TRP A 602 -4.53 13.01 -25.26
N ASN A 603 -4.30 11.96 -26.07
CA ASN A 603 -2.97 11.41 -26.35
C ASN A 603 -2.12 11.17 -25.08
N VAL A 604 -2.76 10.72 -23.99
CA VAL A 604 -2.12 10.56 -22.69
C VAL A 604 -0.99 9.53 -22.76
N LYS A 605 0.19 9.93 -22.27
CA LYS A 605 1.39 9.12 -22.13
C LYS A 605 1.71 8.85 -20.66
N VAL A 606 1.28 9.72 -19.75
CA VAL A 606 1.53 9.62 -18.31
C VAL A 606 0.26 9.88 -17.51
N THR A 607 0.11 9.18 -16.40
CA THR A 607 -0.85 9.50 -15.31
C THR A 607 -0.16 9.24 -13.97
N SER A 608 -0.78 9.66 -12.87
CA SER A 608 -0.36 9.26 -11.52
C SER A 608 -1.51 8.65 -10.72
N THR A 609 -1.18 7.84 -9.72
CA THR A 609 -2.14 7.29 -8.76
C THR A 609 -1.50 7.03 -7.42
N GLU A 610 -2.28 7.19 -6.34
CA GLU A 610 -1.90 6.74 -5.01
C GLU A 610 -2.37 5.32 -4.66
N GLU A 611 -3.26 4.74 -5.48
CA GLU A 611 -3.94 3.47 -5.21
C GLU A 611 -3.03 2.24 -5.50
N TYR A 612 -1.94 2.37 -6.27
CA TYR A 612 -1.12 1.23 -6.70
C TYR A 612 0.15 0.97 -5.85
N PRO A 613 0.41 -0.28 -5.42
CA PRO A 613 -0.44 -1.48 -5.54
C PRO A 613 -1.55 -1.54 -4.48
N HIS A 614 -1.45 -0.70 -3.45
CA HIS A 614 -2.44 -0.46 -2.40
C HIS A 614 -2.35 1.02 -1.98
N LEU A 615 -3.47 1.61 -1.55
CA LEU A 615 -3.52 2.99 -1.05
C LEU A 615 -2.57 3.22 0.14
N ARG A 616 -2.47 2.21 1.03
CA ARG A 616 -1.63 2.22 2.24
C ARG A 616 -0.89 0.88 2.41
N PRO A 617 0.31 0.87 3.04
CA PRO A 617 1.09 2.03 3.47
C PRO A 617 1.83 2.70 2.29
N ALA A 618 1.92 4.03 2.29
CA ALA A 618 2.43 4.82 1.16
C ALA A 618 3.85 4.44 0.69
N ARG A 619 4.72 3.96 1.60
CA ARG A 619 6.07 3.43 1.29
C ARG A 619 6.09 2.28 0.28
N LEU A 620 4.96 1.59 0.07
CA LEU A 620 4.80 0.50 -0.89
C LEU A 620 4.27 0.97 -2.25
N ARG A 621 3.96 2.26 -2.45
CA ARG A 621 3.52 2.79 -3.75
C ARG A 621 4.63 2.69 -4.79
N ARG A 622 4.29 2.27 -6.01
CA ARG A 622 5.25 1.94 -7.09
C ARG A 622 4.77 2.51 -8.42
N GLY A 623 5.62 2.50 -9.44
CA GLY A 623 5.20 2.77 -10.81
C GLY A 623 4.75 1.49 -11.53
N PHE A 624 4.10 1.64 -12.68
CA PHE A 624 3.94 0.58 -13.68
C PHE A 624 3.66 1.17 -15.07
N ILE A 625 3.84 0.38 -16.12
CA ILE A 625 3.41 0.74 -17.47
C ILE A 625 2.25 -0.17 -17.88
N HIS A 626 1.09 0.41 -18.19
CA HIS A 626 -0.06 -0.32 -18.73
C HIS A 626 -0.57 0.33 -20.01
N ARG A 627 -0.85 -0.49 -21.04
CA ARG A 627 -1.20 -0.02 -22.39
C ARG A 627 -0.27 1.08 -22.93
N ASN A 628 1.03 1.06 -22.65
CA ASN A 628 1.99 2.13 -23.01
C ASN A 628 1.67 3.52 -22.40
N ILE A 629 0.87 3.58 -21.32
CA ILE A 629 0.77 4.75 -20.44
C ILE A 629 1.63 4.46 -19.21
N MET A 630 2.53 5.38 -18.90
CA MET A 630 3.36 5.34 -17.71
C MET A 630 2.56 5.83 -16.50
N VAL A 631 2.42 4.99 -15.48
CA VAL A 631 1.70 5.31 -14.25
C VAL A 631 2.72 5.54 -13.13
N LEU A 632 2.71 6.73 -12.54
CA LEU A 632 3.63 7.13 -11.48
C LEU A 632 2.96 7.08 -10.09
N PRO A 633 3.70 6.72 -9.02
CA PRO A 633 3.17 6.76 -7.67
C PRO A 633 2.95 8.22 -7.25
N ARG A 634 1.74 8.55 -6.80
CA ARG A 634 1.37 9.86 -6.27
C ARG A 634 1.51 9.87 -4.74
N GLN A 635 1.88 11.02 -4.18
CA GLN A 635 2.08 11.24 -2.75
C GLN A 635 0.99 12.15 -2.18
N THR A 636 0.64 11.91 -0.92
CA THR A 636 -0.23 12.76 -0.10
C THR A 636 0.60 13.78 0.67
N CYS A 637 0.03 14.96 0.93
CA CYS A 637 0.68 16.02 1.71
C CYS A 637 0.01 16.32 3.07
N GLY A 638 -0.95 15.49 3.50
CA GLY A 638 -1.70 15.68 4.75
C GLY A 638 -2.85 16.70 4.68
N LEU A 639 -3.06 17.34 3.52
CA LEU A 639 -4.18 18.25 3.27
C LEU A 639 -5.32 17.50 2.56
N PHE A 640 -6.55 17.62 3.08
CA PHE A 640 -7.76 17.03 2.49
C PHE A 640 -8.61 18.10 1.79
N THR A 641 -9.57 17.70 0.97
CA THR A 641 -10.52 18.56 0.24
C THR A 641 -11.21 19.61 1.12
N HIS A 642 -11.60 19.24 2.33
CA HIS A 642 -12.27 20.12 3.30
C HIS A 642 -11.31 20.96 4.17
N THR A 643 -10.00 20.73 4.08
CA THR A 643 -8.99 21.39 4.92
C THR A 643 -8.60 22.76 4.36
N MET A 644 -9.50 23.72 4.51
CA MET A 644 -9.38 25.11 4.03
C MET A 644 -8.91 26.11 5.09
N TYR A 645 -9.08 25.76 6.38
CA TYR A 645 -8.79 26.63 7.52
C TYR A 645 -7.86 25.91 8.49
N ILE A 646 -6.89 26.63 9.08
CA ILE A 646 -5.87 26.02 9.94
C ILE A 646 -6.49 25.38 11.20
N ASP A 647 -7.54 26.00 11.75
CA ASP A 647 -8.29 25.50 12.91
C ASP A 647 -9.16 24.26 12.59
N ARG A 648 -9.34 23.93 11.29
CA ARG A 648 -10.00 22.71 10.83
C ARG A 648 -9.02 21.63 10.37
N TYR A 649 -7.71 21.87 10.45
CA TYR A 649 -6.71 20.83 10.22
C TYR A 649 -6.80 19.76 11.33
N PRO A 650 -6.82 18.46 11.03
CA PRO A 650 -6.83 17.41 12.07
C PRO A 650 -5.58 17.49 12.97
N GLY A 651 -5.78 17.86 14.24
CA GLY A 651 -4.69 18.14 15.19
C GLY A 651 -4.16 19.58 15.16
N GLY A 652 -4.79 20.48 14.42
CA GLY A 652 -4.47 21.90 14.35
C GLY A 652 -3.11 22.21 13.75
N ARG A 653 -2.63 23.44 13.99
CA ARG A 653 -1.37 23.95 13.46
C ARG A 653 -0.18 23.05 13.81
N ASP A 654 -0.07 22.64 15.07
CA ASP A 654 1.08 21.90 15.57
C ASP A 654 1.28 20.57 14.81
N LYS A 655 0.19 19.90 14.41
CA LYS A 655 0.28 18.65 13.64
C LYS A 655 0.65 18.84 12.18
N LEU A 656 0.25 19.96 11.56
CA LEU A 656 0.72 20.36 10.23
C LEU A 656 2.21 20.73 10.27
N ASP A 657 2.61 21.51 11.28
CA ASP A 657 4.00 21.93 11.49
C ASP A 657 4.92 20.74 11.83
N GLU A 658 4.45 19.73 12.57
CA GLU A 658 5.15 18.45 12.79
C GLU A 658 5.41 17.71 11.47
N SER A 659 4.41 17.60 10.58
CA SER A 659 4.56 16.95 9.27
C SER A 659 5.61 17.64 8.38
N ILE A 660 5.70 18.97 8.48
CA ILE A 660 6.66 19.82 7.78
C ILE A 660 8.07 19.74 8.39
N GLN A 661 8.17 19.72 9.72
CA GLN A 661 9.44 19.85 10.46
C GLN A 661 9.99 18.48 10.88
N GLY A 662 10.39 17.68 9.90
CA GLY A 662 10.96 16.35 10.14
C GLY A 662 9.95 15.19 10.08
N GLY A 663 8.64 15.48 10.07
CA GLY A 663 7.56 14.50 9.96
C GLY A 663 7.32 13.95 8.55
N GLU A 664 6.08 13.51 8.30
CA GLU A 664 5.71 12.68 7.12
C GLU A 664 5.98 13.37 5.78
N LEU A 665 5.57 14.64 5.60
CA LEU A 665 5.76 15.36 4.34
C LEU A 665 7.25 15.56 4.03
N PHE A 666 8.03 15.96 5.03
CA PHE A 666 9.49 16.08 4.90
C PHE A 666 10.14 14.75 4.55
N GLN A 667 9.86 13.69 5.32
CA GLN A 667 10.40 12.35 5.10
C GLN A 667 10.05 11.81 3.70
N THR A 668 8.83 12.07 3.23
CA THR A 668 8.36 11.67 1.89
C THR A 668 9.22 12.29 0.78
N ILE A 669 9.57 13.58 0.89
CA ILE A 669 10.46 14.24 -0.08
C ILE A 669 11.91 13.75 0.06
N VAL A 670 12.38 13.49 1.28
CA VAL A 670 13.74 12.98 1.52
C VAL A 670 13.94 11.59 0.89
N TYR A 671 12.96 10.69 1.00
CA TYR A 671 13.12 9.28 0.60
C TYR A 671 12.75 8.98 -0.88
N ASN A 672 11.92 9.79 -1.54
CA ASN A 672 11.55 9.58 -2.95
C ASN A 672 12.36 10.49 -3.90
N PRO A 673 13.11 9.95 -4.89
CA PRO A 673 13.76 10.77 -5.92
C PRO A 673 12.81 11.61 -6.78
N ILE A 674 11.56 11.16 -6.95
CA ILE A 674 10.52 11.82 -7.73
C ILE A 674 9.26 11.88 -6.88
N ASN A 675 8.71 13.09 -6.73
CA ASN A 675 7.54 13.39 -5.91
C ASN A 675 6.49 14.09 -6.76
N ILE A 676 5.27 13.56 -6.78
CA ILE A 676 4.08 14.12 -7.40
C ILE A 676 3.02 14.19 -6.30
N PHE A 677 2.80 15.38 -5.75
CA PHE A 677 1.84 15.58 -4.67
C PHE A 677 0.45 15.87 -5.22
N MET A 678 -0.56 15.21 -4.63
CA MET A 678 -1.96 15.56 -4.78
C MET A 678 -2.33 16.70 -3.84
N THR A 679 -2.96 17.74 -4.39
CA THR A 679 -3.71 18.79 -3.70
C THR A 679 -4.98 19.09 -4.46
N HIS A 680 -5.92 19.82 -3.86
CA HIS A 680 -7.17 20.23 -4.50
C HIS A 680 -7.32 21.75 -4.47
N MET A 681 -8.11 22.31 -5.39
CA MET A 681 -8.37 23.75 -5.51
C MET A 681 -8.65 24.43 -4.16
N SER A 682 -9.48 23.83 -3.31
CA SER A 682 -9.88 24.36 -2.00
C SER A 682 -8.70 24.57 -1.02
N ASN A 683 -7.60 23.81 -1.16
CA ASN A 683 -6.41 23.96 -0.30
C ASN A 683 -5.63 25.27 -0.54
N TYR A 684 -5.96 25.97 -1.63
CA TYR A 684 -5.39 27.26 -2.02
C TYR A 684 -6.37 28.42 -1.81
N GLY A 685 -7.62 28.14 -1.40
CA GLY A 685 -8.58 29.14 -0.93
C GLY A 685 -8.41 29.44 0.57
N SER A 686 -9.18 30.41 1.07
CA SER A 686 -9.23 30.81 2.49
C SER A 686 -7.86 30.97 3.15
N ASP A 687 -7.45 30.11 4.09
CA ASP A 687 -6.16 30.25 4.79
C ASP A 687 -4.95 29.81 3.93
N ARG A 688 -5.17 29.32 2.70
CA ARG A 688 -4.13 28.98 1.71
C ARG A 688 -3.12 27.95 2.21
N LEU A 689 -3.60 26.94 2.94
CA LEU A 689 -2.75 25.98 3.66
C LEU A 689 -1.73 25.26 2.76
N ALA A 690 -2.05 24.97 1.50
CA ALA A 690 -1.09 24.38 0.57
C ALA A 690 0.12 25.29 0.28
N LEU A 691 -0.10 26.60 0.15
CA LEU A 691 0.98 27.57 -0.07
C LEU A 691 1.94 27.61 1.12
N TYR A 692 1.39 27.69 2.33
CA TYR A 692 2.15 27.60 3.58
C TYR A 692 2.95 26.29 3.67
N THR A 693 2.29 25.16 3.40
CA THR A 693 2.83 23.81 3.57
C THR A 693 4.04 23.57 2.67
N PHE A 694 3.89 23.78 1.35
CA PHE A 694 4.97 23.55 0.40
C PHE A 694 6.12 24.56 0.56
N GLN A 695 5.82 25.84 0.80
CA GLN A 695 6.88 26.84 1.02
C GLN A 695 7.68 26.55 2.30
N SER A 696 7.03 26.08 3.37
CA SER A 696 7.69 25.76 4.64
C SER A 696 8.55 24.50 4.55
N VAL A 697 8.05 23.40 3.95
CA VAL A 697 8.85 22.16 3.84
C VAL A 697 10.05 22.33 2.91
N ILE A 698 9.92 23.10 1.83
CA ILE A 698 11.04 23.40 0.92
C ILE A 698 12.15 24.19 1.64
N LYS A 699 11.78 25.19 2.46
CA LYS A 699 12.75 25.89 3.33
C LYS A 699 13.39 24.93 4.34
N PHE A 700 12.62 24.05 4.98
CA PHE A 700 13.14 23.12 5.98
C PHE A 700 14.11 22.09 5.38
N LEU A 701 13.80 21.57 4.19
CA LEU A 701 14.70 20.75 3.37
C LEU A 701 16.02 21.48 3.06
N GLN A 702 15.96 22.77 2.71
CA GLN A 702 17.15 23.58 2.47
C GLN A 702 17.97 23.87 3.73
N CYS A 703 17.36 23.91 4.93
CA CYS A 703 18.12 24.01 6.19
C CYS A 703 18.89 22.70 6.46
N TRP A 704 18.21 21.56 6.40
CA TRP A 704 18.65 20.29 7.01
C TRP A 704 19.23 19.23 6.06
N THR A 705 19.20 19.46 4.74
CA THR A 705 19.65 18.47 3.76
C THR A 705 20.53 19.07 2.66
N ASN A 706 21.37 18.25 2.03
CA ASN A 706 22.14 18.60 0.84
C ASN A 706 21.39 18.27 -0.46
N LEU A 707 20.06 18.14 -0.39
CA LEU A 707 19.23 17.81 -1.54
C LEU A 707 19.14 18.99 -2.52
N LYS A 708 19.22 18.67 -3.81
CA LYS A 708 18.98 19.57 -4.93
C LYS A 708 17.55 19.35 -5.41
N LEU A 709 16.69 20.32 -5.16
CA LEU A 709 15.29 20.28 -5.57
C LEU A 709 15.14 20.86 -6.98
N ALA A 710 14.35 20.21 -7.83
CA ALA A 710 13.99 20.70 -9.17
C ALA A 710 12.57 20.25 -9.55
N SER A 711 12.03 20.78 -10.65
CA SER A 711 10.76 20.33 -11.23
C SER A 711 10.91 20.08 -12.73
N ALA A 712 10.06 19.22 -13.29
CA ALA A 712 10.05 18.89 -14.72
C ALA A 712 8.65 18.45 -15.18
N PRO A 713 8.34 18.51 -16.49
CA PRO A 713 7.06 18.03 -17.01
C PRO A 713 6.79 16.55 -16.71
N PRO A 714 5.52 16.13 -16.53
CA PRO A 714 5.16 14.75 -16.14
C PRO A 714 5.76 13.65 -17.03
N VAL A 715 5.87 13.90 -18.35
CA VAL A 715 6.50 12.97 -19.30
C VAL A 715 7.98 12.73 -18.98
N GLN A 716 8.73 13.79 -18.71
CA GLN A 716 10.15 13.69 -18.35
C GLN A 716 10.32 13.03 -16.97
N LEU A 717 9.45 13.33 -16.00
CA LEU A 717 9.44 12.65 -14.70
C LEU A 717 9.21 11.15 -14.86
N ALA A 718 8.32 10.73 -15.77
CA ALA A 718 8.07 9.31 -16.00
C ALA A 718 9.28 8.59 -16.63
N GLU A 719 9.92 9.20 -17.63
CA GLU A 719 11.14 8.67 -18.23
C GLU A 719 12.31 8.59 -17.24
N MET A 720 12.41 9.53 -16.30
CA MET A 720 13.36 9.47 -15.19
C MET A 720 13.01 8.34 -14.21
N TYR A 721 11.73 8.16 -13.89
CA TYR A 721 11.26 7.14 -12.96
C TYR A 721 11.61 5.73 -13.42
N PHE A 722 11.21 5.33 -14.63
CA PHE A 722 11.46 3.98 -15.14
C PHE A 722 12.94 3.74 -15.53
N ARG A 723 13.75 4.81 -15.61
CA ARG A 723 15.21 4.71 -15.72
C ARG A 723 15.88 4.43 -14.37
N LEU A 724 15.34 4.97 -13.28
CA LEU A 724 15.77 4.69 -11.91
C LEU A 724 15.26 3.33 -11.41
N HIS A 725 14.07 2.92 -11.87
CA HIS A 725 13.36 1.71 -11.42
C HIS A 725 12.89 0.84 -12.60
N PRO A 726 13.83 0.28 -13.41
CA PRO A 726 13.49 -0.55 -14.56
C PRO A 726 12.74 -1.84 -14.18
N GLU A 727 12.88 -2.33 -12.94
CA GLU A 727 12.15 -3.46 -12.39
C GLU A 727 10.67 -3.16 -12.06
N GLU A 728 10.27 -1.89 -12.07
CA GLU A 728 8.90 -1.43 -11.82
C GLU A 728 8.11 -1.19 -13.12
N VAL A 729 8.69 -1.43 -14.31
CA VAL A 729 7.98 -1.33 -15.60
C VAL A 729 6.80 -2.30 -15.67
N ASP A 730 7.03 -3.54 -15.22
CA ASP A 730 6.03 -4.61 -15.19
C ASP A 730 4.97 -4.35 -14.09
N PRO A 731 3.66 -4.30 -14.42
CA PRO A 731 2.63 -4.22 -13.39
C PRO A 731 2.64 -5.46 -12.48
N VAL A 732 2.09 -5.29 -11.29
CA VAL A 732 1.85 -6.37 -10.32
C VAL A 732 0.38 -6.26 -9.92
N TRP A 733 -0.49 -6.91 -10.70
CA TRP A 733 -1.93 -6.93 -10.45
C TRP A 733 -2.23 -7.52 -9.07
N GLY A 734 -2.59 -6.65 -8.12
CA GLY A 734 -3.09 -7.02 -6.80
C GLY A 734 -4.58 -7.37 -6.84
N ASN A 735 -5.06 -8.06 -5.82
CA ASN A 735 -6.47 -8.38 -5.65
C ASN A 735 -7.29 -7.11 -5.31
N PRO A 736 -8.23 -6.65 -6.15
CA PRO A 736 -9.07 -5.48 -5.85
C PRO A 736 -10.02 -5.68 -4.67
N CYS A 737 -10.24 -6.93 -4.25
CA CYS A 737 -11.18 -7.28 -3.20
C CYS A 737 -10.61 -7.27 -1.78
N ASP A 738 -9.27 -7.26 -1.65
CA ASP A 738 -8.59 -7.19 -0.35
C ASP A 738 -8.48 -5.74 0.17
N ASP A 739 -8.84 -4.75 -0.67
CA ASP A 739 -8.84 -3.34 -0.34
C ASP A 739 -10.26 -2.75 -0.53
N VAL A 740 -10.81 -2.19 0.54
CA VAL A 740 -12.16 -1.59 0.58
C VAL A 740 -12.28 -0.43 -0.40
N ARG A 741 -11.21 0.36 -0.56
CA ARG A 741 -11.16 1.51 -1.47
C ARG A 741 -11.18 1.04 -2.92
N HIS A 742 -10.32 0.09 -3.28
CA HIS A 742 -10.30 -0.50 -4.62
C HIS A 742 -11.66 -1.07 -5.01
N LYS A 743 -12.31 -1.81 -4.11
CA LYS A 743 -13.65 -2.36 -4.33
C LYS A 743 -14.72 -1.27 -4.55
N LYS A 744 -14.63 -0.12 -3.88
CA LYS A 744 -15.53 1.04 -4.10
C LYS A 744 -15.35 1.68 -5.49
N ILE A 745 -14.13 1.69 -6.04
CA ILE A 745 -13.79 2.36 -7.33
C ILE A 745 -13.63 1.39 -8.52
N TRP A 746 -14.12 0.16 -8.39
CA TRP A 746 -14.13 -0.88 -9.42
C TRP A 746 -15.46 -0.92 -10.17
N SER A 747 -15.48 -1.31 -11.46
CA SER A 747 -16.75 -1.39 -12.20
C SER A 747 -17.70 -2.39 -11.55
N LYS A 748 -18.97 -2.00 -11.42
CA LYS A 748 -20.05 -2.78 -10.78
C LYS A 748 -20.35 -4.10 -11.49
N THR A 749 -19.86 -4.28 -12.73
CA THR A 749 -19.93 -5.53 -13.49
C THR A 749 -19.01 -6.63 -12.95
N LYS A 750 -18.00 -6.26 -12.14
CA LYS A 750 -16.96 -7.16 -11.61
C LYS A 750 -17.27 -7.56 -10.17
N ASN A 751 -16.87 -8.76 -9.77
CA ASN A 751 -17.05 -9.24 -8.40
C ASN A 751 -15.87 -10.09 -7.91
N CYS A 752 -15.85 -10.34 -6.60
CA CYS A 752 -14.76 -11.04 -5.92
C CYS A 752 -14.82 -12.58 -6.04
N ASP A 753 -15.91 -13.09 -6.61
CA ASP A 753 -16.11 -14.51 -6.79
C ASP A 753 -15.71 -15.00 -8.19
N SER A 754 -15.62 -14.10 -9.18
CA SER A 754 -15.07 -14.34 -10.53
C SER A 754 -13.53 -14.48 -10.58
N LEU A 755 -12.89 -14.90 -9.48
CA LEU A 755 -11.48 -15.24 -9.43
C LEU A 755 -11.28 -16.69 -8.94
N PRO A 756 -10.36 -17.47 -9.55
CA PRO A 756 -10.18 -18.87 -9.20
C PRO A 756 -9.65 -19.04 -7.77
N LYS A 757 -10.28 -19.93 -7.01
CA LYS A 757 -9.91 -20.24 -5.62
C LYS A 757 -8.74 -21.25 -5.54
N PHE A 758 -8.36 -21.89 -6.66
CA PHE A 758 -7.15 -22.70 -6.77
C PHE A 758 -6.54 -22.75 -8.18
N LEU A 759 -5.24 -23.05 -8.27
CA LEU A 759 -4.47 -23.13 -9.51
C LEU A 759 -3.76 -24.48 -9.63
N VAL A 760 -3.91 -25.15 -10.79
CA VAL A 760 -3.12 -26.33 -11.17
C VAL A 760 -1.92 -25.86 -11.99
N ILE A 761 -0.77 -25.65 -11.33
CA ILE A 761 0.38 -24.92 -11.87
C ILE A 761 1.30 -25.76 -12.77
N GLY A 762 1.11 -27.08 -12.82
CA GLY A 762 1.96 -28.00 -13.59
C GLY A 762 2.90 -28.84 -12.72
N PRO A 763 4.13 -29.15 -13.20
CA PRO A 763 4.72 -28.77 -14.49
C PRO A 763 4.08 -29.45 -15.71
N GLN A 764 4.48 -29.03 -16.90
CA GLN A 764 4.12 -29.70 -18.15
C GLN A 764 4.52 -31.18 -18.16
N LYS A 765 3.66 -32.01 -18.77
CA LYS A 765 3.83 -33.46 -19.05
C LYS A 765 3.60 -34.43 -17.89
N THR A 766 3.07 -33.98 -16.75
CA THR A 766 2.91 -34.83 -15.55
C THR A 766 1.51 -35.39 -15.30
N GLY A 767 0.51 -35.00 -16.11
CA GLY A 767 -0.88 -35.45 -15.97
C GLY A 767 -1.93 -34.35 -15.83
N THR A 768 -1.53 -33.08 -15.91
CA THR A 768 -2.39 -31.89 -15.69
C THR A 768 -3.72 -31.88 -16.43
N THR A 769 -3.79 -32.29 -17.70
CA THR A 769 -5.07 -32.38 -18.43
C THR A 769 -5.98 -33.49 -17.90
N ALA A 770 -5.42 -34.60 -17.39
CA ALA A 770 -6.22 -35.64 -16.76
C ALA A 770 -6.85 -35.12 -15.47
N LEU A 771 -6.04 -34.47 -14.62
CA LEU A 771 -6.52 -33.84 -13.39
C LEU A 771 -7.62 -32.80 -13.67
N TYR A 772 -7.40 -31.89 -14.63
CA TYR A 772 -8.41 -30.93 -15.09
C TYR A 772 -9.71 -31.64 -15.49
N THR A 773 -9.62 -32.69 -16.31
CA THR A 773 -10.80 -33.43 -16.78
C THR A 773 -11.55 -34.11 -15.64
N PHE A 774 -10.84 -34.61 -14.62
CA PHE A 774 -11.44 -35.23 -13.44
C PHE A 774 -12.11 -34.16 -12.55
N LEU A 775 -11.44 -33.05 -12.27
CA LEU A 775 -12.00 -31.92 -11.51
C LEU A 775 -13.31 -31.39 -12.14
N SER A 776 -13.36 -31.25 -13.48
CA SER A 776 -14.56 -30.82 -14.21
C SER A 776 -15.74 -31.82 -14.17
N MET A 777 -15.62 -32.98 -13.52
CA MET A 777 -16.75 -33.89 -13.27
C MET A 777 -17.57 -33.50 -12.03
N HIS A 778 -17.01 -32.65 -11.16
CA HIS A 778 -17.62 -32.29 -9.89
C HIS A 778 -18.54 -31.08 -10.04
N GLY A 779 -19.84 -31.22 -9.70
CA GLY A 779 -20.84 -30.17 -9.92
C GLY A 779 -20.51 -28.80 -9.28
N SER A 780 -19.91 -28.83 -8.08
CA SER A 780 -19.45 -27.62 -7.35
C SER A 780 -18.10 -27.03 -7.84
N ILE A 781 -17.43 -27.62 -8.83
CA ILE A 781 -16.15 -27.13 -9.38
C ILE A 781 -16.41 -26.61 -10.80
N ALA A 782 -15.85 -25.45 -11.13
CA ALA A 782 -15.87 -24.91 -12.49
C ALA A 782 -14.46 -24.56 -12.98
N SER A 783 -14.12 -24.96 -14.20
CA SER A 783 -12.89 -24.52 -14.86
C SER A 783 -13.09 -23.17 -15.55
N ASN A 784 -11.99 -22.50 -15.88
CA ASN A 784 -11.97 -21.42 -16.86
C ASN A 784 -12.66 -21.79 -18.19
N ILE A 785 -13.14 -20.77 -18.90
CA ILE A 785 -13.50 -20.88 -20.32
C ILE A 785 -12.26 -21.29 -21.14
N ALA A 786 -12.47 -22.04 -22.21
CA ALA A 786 -11.38 -22.45 -23.09
C ALA A 786 -10.89 -21.28 -23.97
N SER A 787 -9.58 -21.08 -24.01
CA SER A 787 -8.93 -20.13 -24.91
C SER A 787 -8.86 -20.69 -26.34
N PRO A 788 -9.11 -19.89 -27.39
CA PRO A 788 -8.90 -20.32 -28.77
C PRO A 788 -7.41 -20.54 -29.11
N GLU A 789 -6.50 -19.87 -28.38
CA GLU A 789 -5.04 -19.96 -28.59
C GLU A 789 -4.39 -21.04 -27.72
N THR A 790 -4.83 -21.18 -26.47
CA THR A 790 -4.18 -22.00 -25.42
C THR A 790 -5.06 -23.14 -24.88
N PHE A 791 -6.22 -23.38 -25.50
CA PHE A 791 -7.17 -24.46 -25.20
C PHE A 791 -7.62 -24.46 -23.73
N GLU A 792 -7.33 -25.52 -22.98
CA GLU A 792 -7.71 -25.65 -21.57
C GLU A 792 -6.91 -24.73 -20.61
N GLU A 793 -5.83 -24.09 -21.08
CA GLU A 793 -4.96 -23.22 -20.27
C GLU A 793 -5.23 -21.73 -20.56
N VAL A 794 -5.21 -20.86 -19.54
CA VAL A 794 -5.31 -19.40 -19.74
C VAL A 794 -3.92 -18.77 -19.96
N GLN A 795 -2.89 -19.31 -19.30
CA GLN A 795 -1.51 -18.85 -19.37
C GLN A 795 -1.34 -17.35 -19.10
N PHE A 796 -2.13 -16.80 -18.17
CA PHE A 796 -2.11 -15.38 -17.83
C PHE A 796 -0.80 -14.96 -17.16
N PHE A 797 -0.44 -15.61 -16.05
CA PHE A 797 0.69 -15.15 -15.23
C PHE A 797 2.06 -15.35 -15.90
N ASN A 798 2.17 -16.23 -16.92
CA ASN A 798 3.42 -16.49 -17.64
C ASN A 798 3.51 -15.73 -18.98
N GLY A 799 4.44 -14.78 -19.07
CA GLY A 799 4.72 -14.08 -20.33
C GLY A 799 3.66 -13.05 -20.73
N ASN A 800 3.30 -13.02 -22.01
CA ASN A 800 2.70 -11.85 -22.65
C ASN A 800 1.21 -11.61 -22.34
N ASN A 801 0.44 -12.66 -22.03
CA ASN A 801 -0.98 -12.52 -21.71
C ASN A 801 -1.23 -11.66 -20.45
N TYR A 802 -0.26 -11.65 -19.53
CA TYR A 802 -0.28 -10.84 -18.32
C TYR A 802 -0.50 -9.33 -18.57
N TYR A 803 0.05 -8.81 -19.67
CA TYR A 803 -0.05 -7.40 -20.06
C TYR A 803 -1.37 -7.05 -20.76
N ARG A 804 -2.28 -8.03 -20.97
CA ARG A 804 -3.65 -7.79 -21.43
C ARG A 804 -4.55 -7.21 -20.33
N GLY A 805 -4.07 -7.18 -19.08
CA GLY A 805 -4.76 -6.58 -17.93
C GLY A 805 -5.55 -7.60 -17.09
N LEU A 806 -5.99 -7.18 -15.90
CA LEU A 806 -6.81 -8.00 -15.01
C LEU A 806 -8.16 -8.38 -15.65
N ASP A 807 -8.78 -7.45 -16.38
CA ASP A 807 -10.08 -7.64 -17.03
C ASP A 807 -10.05 -8.84 -17.98
N TRP A 808 -9.02 -8.91 -18.83
CA TRP A 808 -8.80 -10.04 -19.75
C TRP A 808 -8.66 -11.38 -19.02
N TYR A 809 -8.13 -11.40 -17.79
CA TYR A 809 -8.05 -12.62 -16.99
C TYR A 809 -9.42 -13.01 -16.41
N MET A 810 -10.19 -12.04 -15.94
CA MET A 810 -11.52 -12.26 -15.35
C MET A 810 -12.55 -12.72 -16.38
N ASP A 811 -12.41 -12.33 -17.66
CA ASP A 811 -13.27 -12.77 -18.76
C ASP A 811 -13.27 -14.31 -18.96
N PHE A 812 -12.27 -15.02 -18.44
CA PHE A 812 -12.23 -16.49 -18.42
C PHE A 812 -13.09 -17.13 -17.32
N PHE A 813 -13.60 -16.33 -16.36
CA PHE A 813 -14.32 -16.77 -15.16
C PHE A 813 -15.64 -16.00 -14.97
N PRO A 814 -16.55 -15.96 -15.96
CA PRO A 814 -17.77 -15.18 -15.87
C PRO A 814 -18.64 -15.60 -14.69
N SER A 815 -19.20 -14.61 -14.01
CA SER A 815 -20.14 -14.81 -12.92
C SER A 815 -21.49 -15.33 -13.44
N GLU A 816 -22.17 -16.16 -12.63
CA GLU A 816 -23.52 -16.66 -12.93
C GLU A 816 -24.59 -15.55 -13.03
N SER A 817 -24.25 -14.31 -12.69
CA SER A 817 -25.09 -13.12 -12.92
C SER A 817 -25.23 -12.70 -14.39
N LEU A 818 -24.68 -13.47 -15.34
CA LEU A 818 -24.97 -13.35 -16.77
C LEU A 818 -26.13 -14.29 -17.17
N PRO A 819 -27.39 -13.80 -17.21
CA PRO A 819 -28.45 -14.56 -17.88
C PRO A 819 -28.11 -14.67 -19.36
N ASN A 820 -28.18 -15.90 -19.90
CA ASN A 820 -27.91 -16.32 -21.30
C ASN A 820 -26.58 -17.04 -21.56
N THR A 821 -26.23 -18.06 -20.78
CA THR A 821 -25.51 -19.22 -21.34
C THR A 821 -26.28 -20.52 -21.07
N SER A 822 -26.63 -21.20 -22.17
CA SER A 822 -27.49 -22.39 -22.21
C SER A 822 -26.76 -23.66 -21.76
N SER A 823 -26.42 -23.74 -20.48
CA SER A 823 -25.99 -25.01 -19.86
C SER A 823 -27.21 -25.83 -19.38
N PRO A 824 -27.45 -27.04 -19.92
CA PRO A 824 -28.66 -27.80 -19.64
C PRO A 824 -28.55 -28.67 -18.37
N MET A 825 -28.10 -28.08 -17.27
CA MET A 825 -28.11 -28.69 -15.94
C MET A 825 -28.39 -27.62 -14.88
N PRO A 826 -29.59 -27.60 -14.25
CA PRO A 826 -29.85 -26.72 -13.13
C PRO A 826 -29.03 -27.18 -11.93
N THR A 827 -27.91 -26.51 -11.65
CA THR A 827 -27.29 -26.60 -10.32
C THR A 827 -28.28 -26.09 -9.29
N GLN A 828 -28.37 -26.79 -8.15
CA GLN A 828 -29.26 -26.35 -7.07
C GLN A 828 -28.87 -24.94 -6.63
N LEU A 829 -29.88 -24.08 -6.56
CA LEU A 829 -29.80 -22.66 -6.28
C LEU A 829 -29.03 -22.41 -4.97
N GLY A 830 -27.82 -21.83 -5.06
CA GLY A 830 -27.08 -21.28 -3.91
C GLY A 830 -25.80 -21.99 -3.45
N SER A 831 -25.26 -22.99 -4.16
CA SER A 831 -23.93 -23.55 -3.83
C SER A 831 -22.80 -22.75 -4.50
N PRO A 832 -21.83 -22.18 -3.77
CA PRO A 832 -20.74 -21.40 -4.38
C PRO A 832 -19.82 -22.30 -5.23
N ARG A 833 -19.68 -21.96 -6.52
CA ARG A 833 -18.76 -22.67 -7.43
C ARG A 833 -17.31 -22.40 -7.09
N PHE A 834 -16.54 -23.47 -6.82
CA PHE A 834 -15.09 -23.41 -6.70
C PHE A 834 -14.47 -23.30 -8.09
N MET A 835 -14.13 -22.08 -8.51
CA MET A 835 -13.45 -21.86 -9.79
C MET A 835 -11.96 -22.19 -9.72
N PHE A 836 -11.42 -22.74 -10.81
CA PHE A 836 -10.01 -23.06 -10.95
C PHE A 836 -9.46 -22.85 -12.35
N GLU A 837 -8.15 -22.68 -12.41
CA GLU A 837 -7.38 -22.65 -13.65
C GLU A 837 -6.37 -23.80 -13.67
N LYS A 838 -6.01 -24.28 -14.86
CA LYS A 838 -4.84 -25.13 -15.08
C LYS A 838 -3.95 -24.47 -16.15
N SER A 839 -2.72 -24.13 -15.79
CA SER A 839 -1.68 -23.70 -16.74
C SER A 839 -0.36 -24.31 -16.35
N ALA A 840 0.07 -25.32 -17.10
CA ALA A 840 1.19 -26.17 -16.70
C ALA A 840 2.57 -25.48 -16.87
N THR A 841 2.57 -24.27 -17.42
CA THR A 841 3.67 -23.31 -17.60
C THR A 841 3.94 -22.44 -16.37
N TYR A 842 3.05 -22.45 -15.37
CA TYR A 842 3.22 -21.64 -14.16
C TYR A 842 4.33 -22.18 -13.23
N PHE A 843 4.48 -23.51 -13.14
CA PHE A 843 5.38 -24.17 -12.19
C PHE A 843 6.83 -23.66 -12.26
N ASP A 844 7.39 -23.54 -13.46
CA ASP A 844 8.78 -23.13 -13.72
C ASP A 844 8.95 -21.65 -14.12
N GLY A 845 7.88 -20.84 -13.98
CA GLY A 845 7.90 -19.42 -14.32
C GLY A 845 8.44 -18.55 -13.19
N GLU A 846 9.58 -17.89 -13.38
CA GLU A 846 10.28 -17.11 -12.34
C GLU A 846 9.44 -15.99 -11.71
N ALA A 847 8.76 -15.18 -12.52
CA ALA A 847 7.87 -14.11 -12.03
C ALA A 847 6.49 -14.61 -11.57
N VAL A 848 6.14 -15.87 -11.85
CA VAL A 848 4.76 -16.37 -11.68
C VAL A 848 4.34 -16.38 -10.20
N PRO A 849 5.09 -16.96 -9.24
CA PRO A 849 4.70 -16.94 -7.82
C PRO A 849 4.37 -15.55 -7.27
N LYS A 850 5.18 -14.53 -7.62
CA LYS A 850 4.95 -13.12 -7.25
C LYS A 850 3.63 -12.60 -7.83
N ARG A 851 3.42 -12.78 -9.14
CA ARG A 851 2.23 -12.30 -9.85
C ARG A 851 0.96 -13.03 -9.38
N THR A 852 1.02 -14.33 -9.13
CA THR A 852 -0.11 -15.11 -8.58
C THR A 852 -0.43 -14.71 -7.15
N HIS A 853 0.57 -14.51 -6.28
CA HIS A 853 0.31 -14.15 -4.89
C HIS A 853 -0.27 -12.74 -4.75
N ALA A 854 0.13 -11.80 -5.61
CA ALA A 854 -0.47 -10.46 -5.62
C ALA A 854 -1.98 -10.49 -5.92
N LEU A 855 -2.41 -11.25 -6.95
CA LEU A 855 -3.81 -11.31 -7.37
C LEU A 855 -4.64 -12.33 -6.57
N LEU A 856 -4.02 -13.42 -6.13
CA LEU A 856 -4.68 -14.60 -5.56
C LEU A 856 -3.92 -15.09 -4.29
N PRO A 857 -3.75 -14.24 -3.26
CA PRO A 857 -2.96 -14.59 -2.06
C PRO A 857 -3.54 -15.80 -1.32
N HIS A 858 -4.85 -15.98 -1.35
CA HIS A 858 -5.56 -17.05 -0.64
C HIS A 858 -5.80 -18.32 -1.48
N ALA A 859 -5.37 -18.35 -2.75
CA ALA A 859 -5.60 -19.51 -3.61
C ALA A 859 -4.82 -20.75 -3.13
N LYS A 860 -5.39 -21.93 -3.37
CA LYS A 860 -4.65 -23.20 -3.22
C LYS A 860 -3.81 -23.47 -4.48
N ILE A 861 -2.59 -23.96 -4.29
CA ILE A 861 -1.63 -24.30 -5.34
C ILE A 861 -1.52 -25.81 -5.45
N VAL A 862 -1.78 -26.35 -6.63
CA VAL A 862 -1.79 -27.79 -6.91
C VAL A 862 -0.75 -28.11 -7.99
N THR A 863 0.17 -29.03 -7.68
CA THR A 863 1.22 -29.47 -8.61
C THR A 863 1.27 -30.99 -8.69
N ILE A 864 1.70 -31.54 -9.83
CA ILE A 864 1.75 -32.99 -10.09
C ILE A 864 3.18 -33.35 -10.51
N LEU A 865 3.84 -34.25 -9.79
CA LEU A 865 5.23 -34.65 -10.03
C LEU A 865 5.34 -36.12 -10.45
N ILE A 866 6.22 -36.42 -11.41
CA ILE A 866 6.63 -37.76 -11.84
C ILE A 866 8.17 -37.78 -11.92
N SER A 867 8.79 -38.93 -12.20
CA SER A 867 10.25 -38.98 -12.45
C SER A 867 10.67 -37.90 -13.47
N PRO A 868 11.64 -37.01 -13.13
CA PRO A 868 12.00 -35.89 -13.97
C PRO A 868 12.62 -36.34 -15.30
N ALA A 869 13.21 -37.54 -15.35
CA ALA A 869 13.67 -38.16 -16.59
C ALA A 869 12.50 -38.53 -17.52
N LYS A 870 11.46 -39.21 -17.00
CA LYS A 870 10.21 -39.50 -17.74
C LYS A 870 9.54 -38.20 -18.23
N ARG A 871 9.51 -37.16 -17.38
CA ARG A 871 8.96 -35.84 -17.72
C ARG A 871 9.73 -35.18 -18.87
N ALA A 872 11.06 -35.18 -18.83
CA ALA A 872 11.92 -34.61 -19.87
C ALA A 872 11.74 -35.34 -21.22
N TYR A 873 11.70 -36.67 -21.19
CA TYR A 873 11.47 -37.48 -22.40
C TYR A 873 10.07 -37.26 -22.99
N SER A 874 9.03 -37.18 -22.14
CA SER A 874 7.67 -36.85 -22.57
C SER A 874 7.55 -35.45 -23.18
N TRP A 875 8.39 -34.49 -22.76
CA TRP A 875 8.48 -33.17 -23.41
C TRP A 875 9.16 -33.25 -24.79
N TYR A 876 10.28 -33.97 -24.92
CA TYR A 876 10.92 -34.19 -26.22
C TYR A 876 9.97 -34.87 -27.22
N GLN A 877 9.29 -35.95 -26.83
CA GLN A 877 8.31 -36.63 -27.68
C GLN A 877 7.07 -35.77 -27.98
N HIS A 878 6.74 -34.81 -27.11
CA HIS A 878 5.72 -33.81 -27.40
C HIS A 878 6.14 -32.90 -28.54
N GLN A 879 7.34 -32.35 -28.50
CA GLN A 879 7.87 -31.46 -29.53
C GLN A 879 7.96 -32.16 -30.89
N ARG A 880 8.47 -33.40 -30.95
CA ARG A 880 8.46 -34.23 -32.17
C ARG A 880 7.08 -34.33 -32.80
N SER A 881 6.06 -34.62 -31.97
CA SER A 881 4.68 -34.76 -32.43
C SER A 881 4.00 -33.45 -32.88
N HIS A 882 4.63 -32.30 -32.67
CA HIS A 882 4.22 -30.99 -33.21
C HIS A 882 5.09 -30.52 -34.37
N GLY A 883 5.95 -31.39 -34.92
CA GLY A 883 6.80 -31.05 -36.07
C GLY A 883 8.03 -30.22 -35.73
N ASP A 884 8.41 -30.10 -34.45
CA ASP A 884 9.61 -29.35 -34.02
C ASP A 884 10.87 -29.84 -34.74
N VAL A 885 11.48 -28.95 -35.52
CA VAL A 885 12.61 -29.25 -36.42
C VAL A 885 13.81 -29.79 -35.64
N ILE A 886 14.08 -29.24 -34.45
CA ILE A 886 15.20 -29.69 -33.62
C ILE A 886 14.88 -31.05 -33.00
N ALA A 887 13.68 -31.23 -32.44
CA ALA A 887 13.31 -32.50 -31.82
C ALA A 887 13.25 -33.65 -32.83
N ASN A 888 12.96 -33.37 -34.11
CA ASN A 888 12.95 -34.36 -35.18
C ASN A 888 14.33 -34.65 -35.78
N ASN A 889 15.22 -33.65 -35.85
CA ASN A 889 16.57 -33.82 -36.41
C ASN A 889 17.59 -34.39 -35.39
N TYR A 890 17.36 -34.21 -34.08
CA TYR A 890 18.26 -34.68 -33.02
C TYR A 890 17.60 -35.77 -32.18
N SER A 891 18.35 -36.83 -31.86
CA SER A 891 17.94 -37.84 -30.88
C SER A 891 17.82 -37.24 -29.47
N PHE A 892 17.02 -37.88 -28.60
CA PHE A 892 16.86 -37.40 -27.23
C PHE A 892 18.19 -37.27 -26.49
N TYR A 893 19.09 -38.25 -26.65
CA TYR A 893 20.42 -38.22 -26.06
C TYR A 893 21.21 -36.98 -26.50
N GLN A 894 21.26 -36.70 -27.81
CA GLN A 894 21.95 -35.52 -28.36
C GLN A 894 21.35 -34.20 -27.83
N VAL A 895 20.03 -34.13 -27.63
CA VAL A 895 19.38 -32.96 -27.03
C VAL A 895 19.83 -32.77 -25.58
N ILE A 896 19.77 -33.81 -24.74
CA ILE A 896 20.11 -33.68 -23.31
C ILE A 896 21.62 -33.53 -23.05
N THR A 897 22.49 -33.97 -23.97
CA THR A 897 23.95 -33.77 -23.90
C THR A 897 24.45 -32.54 -24.65
N ALA A 898 23.58 -31.72 -25.27
CA ALA A 898 24.02 -30.55 -26.02
C ALA A 898 24.81 -29.59 -25.10
N SER A 899 25.98 -29.14 -25.57
CA SER A 899 26.86 -28.21 -24.84
C SER A 899 26.30 -26.78 -24.81
N ASP A 900 26.86 -25.93 -23.96
CA ASP A 900 26.50 -24.50 -23.96
C ASP A 900 27.04 -23.74 -25.19
N SER A 901 27.96 -24.34 -25.96
CA SER A 901 28.38 -23.89 -27.29
C SER A 901 27.45 -24.34 -28.43
N ALA A 902 26.47 -25.21 -28.17
CA ALA A 902 25.56 -25.71 -29.21
C ALA A 902 24.63 -24.60 -29.76
N PRO A 903 23.99 -24.81 -30.95
CA PRO A 903 23.04 -23.87 -31.53
C PRO A 903 21.91 -23.50 -30.57
N ARG A 904 21.48 -22.23 -30.58
CA ARG A 904 20.50 -21.68 -29.63
C ARG A 904 19.23 -22.54 -29.51
N ALA A 905 18.59 -22.89 -30.62
CA ALA A 905 17.36 -23.69 -30.61
C ALA A 905 17.54 -25.09 -29.98
N LEU A 906 18.73 -25.71 -30.11
CA LEU A 906 19.05 -26.99 -29.46
C LEU A 906 19.26 -26.82 -27.95
N LYS A 907 19.92 -25.74 -27.53
CA LYS A 907 20.06 -25.38 -26.10
C LYS A 907 18.72 -25.04 -25.46
N ASP A 908 17.85 -24.34 -26.18
CA ASP A 908 16.51 -23.98 -25.71
C ASP A 908 15.66 -25.25 -25.53
N LEU A 909 15.68 -26.18 -26.49
CA LEU A 909 15.01 -27.48 -26.34
C LEU A 909 15.57 -28.31 -25.16
N ARG A 910 16.91 -28.40 -25.04
CA ARG A 910 17.59 -29.03 -23.88
C ARG A 910 17.10 -28.42 -22.57
N ASN A 911 17.10 -27.09 -22.47
CA ASN A 911 16.73 -26.37 -21.27
C ASN A 911 15.24 -26.57 -20.92
N ARG A 912 14.33 -26.59 -21.90
CA ARG A 912 12.90 -26.88 -21.67
C ARG A 912 12.64 -28.36 -21.30
N CYS A 913 13.45 -29.30 -21.78
CA CYS A 913 13.47 -30.68 -21.31
C CYS A 913 13.91 -30.77 -19.84
N LEU A 914 15.04 -30.15 -19.49
CA LEU A 914 15.75 -30.40 -18.22
C LEU A 914 15.33 -29.48 -17.05
N ASN A 915 15.30 -28.16 -17.25
CA ASN A 915 15.16 -27.22 -16.13
C ASN A 915 13.83 -27.35 -15.35
N PRO A 916 12.66 -27.62 -15.97
CA PRO A 916 11.42 -27.80 -15.21
C PRO A 916 11.37 -29.12 -14.41
N GLY A 917 12.35 -30.02 -14.59
CA GLY A 917 12.55 -31.21 -13.77
C GLY A 917 13.26 -30.93 -12.43
N LYS A 918 13.77 -29.72 -12.20
CA LYS A 918 14.46 -29.31 -10.97
C LYS A 918 13.48 -28.96 -9.85
N TYR A 919 12.60 -29.90 -9.51
CA TYR A 919 11.37 -29.65 -8.75
C TYR A 919 11.59 -28.91 -7.41
N ALA A 920 12.61 -29.26 -6.63
CA ALA A 920 12.87 -28.61 -5.34
C ALA A 920 13.08 -27.09 -5.47
N GLN A 921 13.84 -26.64 -6.47
CA GLN A 921 14.13 -25.23 -6.72
C GLN A 921 12.84 -24.45 -7.03
N HIS A 922 12.01 -24.97 -7.92
CA HIS A 922 10.75 -24.33 -8.30
C HIS A 922 9.76 -24.30 -7.12
N LEU A 923 9.65 -25.40 -6.36
CA LEU A 923 8.81 -25.43 -5.16
C LEU A 923 9.27 -24.44 -4.09
N GLU A 924 10.58 -24.24 -3.91
CA GLU A 924 11.10 -23.21 -3.00
C GLU A 924 10.73 -21.78 -3.45
N HIS A 925 10.68 -21.51 -4.76
CA HIS A 925 10.17 -20.23 -5.28
C HIS A 925 8.68 -20.03 -4.97
N TRP A 926 7.85 -21.07 -5.11
CA TRP A 926 6.42 -21.00 -4.73
C TRP A 926 6.24 -20.82 -3.22
N LEU A 927 7.04 -21.51 -2.41
CA LEU A 927 7.02 -21.43 -0.94
C LEU A 927 7.57 -20.11 -0.36
N ALA A 928 8.23 -19.28 -1.18
CA ALA A 928 8.60 -17.92 -0.81
C ALA A 928 7.40 -16.95 -0.78
N TYR A 929 6.27 -17.33 -1.39
CA TYR A 929 5.04 -16.54 -1.44
C TYR A 929 3.86 -17.25 -0.79
N TYR A 930 3.68 -18.55 -1.02
CA TYR A 930 2.58 -19.33 -0.47
C TYR A 930 3.02 -20.16 0.75
N PRO A 931 2.26 -20.17 1.85
CA PRO A 931 2.53 -21.06 2.97
C PRO A 931 2.33 -22.52 2.58
N ALA A 932 3.04 -23.44 3.24
CA ALA A 932 2.99 -24.87 2.93
C ALA A 932 1.57 -25.46 2.94
N GLN A 933 0.68 -24.94 3.79
CA GLN A 933 -0.73 -25.33 3.92
C GLN A 933 -1.61 -24.90 2.73
N GLN A 934 -1.09 -24.07 1.82
CA GLN A 934 -1.71 -23.73 0.53
C GLN A 934 -1.15 -24.56 -0.63
N LEU A 935 -0.14 -25.40 -0.44
CA LEU A 935 0.47 -26.23 -1.49
C LEU A 935 0.07 -27.70 -1.35
N HIS A 936 -0.37 -28.33 -2.44
CA HIS A 936 -0.63 -29.76 -2.53
C HIS A 936 0.14 -30.38 -3.71
N ILE A 937 0.90 -31.44 -3.41
CA ILE A 937 1.81 -32.12 -4.33
C ILE A 937 1.28 -33.52 -4.61
N ILE A 938 0.82 -33.74 -5.83
CA ILE A 938 0.27 -35.02 -6.31
C ILE A 938 1.39 -35.88 -6.89
N ASP A 939 1.43 -37.16 -6.51
CA ASP A 939 2.21 -38.18 -7.24
C ASP A 939 1.49 -38.51 -8.56
N GLY A 940 2.09 -38.12 -9.68
CA GLY A 940 1.53 -38.34 -11.01
C GLY A 940 1.52 -39.82 -11.45
N GLU A 941 2.30 -40.69 -10.82
CA GLU A 941 2.19 -42.13 -11.01
C GLU A 941 0.94 -42.67 -10.29
N GLN A 942 0.61 -42.15 -9.10
CA GLN A 942 -0.67 -42.46 -8.43
C GLN A 942 -1.86 -41.89 -9.21
N LEU A 943 -1.79 -40.65 -9.72
CA LEU A 943 -2.85 -40.10 -10.57
C LEU A 943 -3.10 -40.95 -11.84
N ARG A 944 -2.09 -41.68 -12.32
CA ARG A 944 -2.20 -42.59 -13.47
C ARG A 944 -2.78 -43.96 -13.08
N LEU A 945 -2.37 -44.52 -11.95
CA LEU A 945 -2.66 -45.90 -11.53
C LEU A 945 -3.89 -46.02 -10.62
N ASN A 946 -4.14 -45.01 -9.79
CA ASN A 946 -5.23 -44.93 -8.83
C ASN A 946 -5.70 -43.46 -8.67
N PRO A 947 -6.37 -42.90 -9.69
CA PRO A 947 -6.84 -41.52 -9.65
C PRO A 947 -7.91 -41.27 -8.59
N ILE A 948 -8.67 -42.29 -8.17
CA ILE A 948 -9.80 -42.14 -7.24
C ILE A 948 -9.31 -41.63 -5.89
N ASP A 949 -8.26 -42.23 -5.32
CA ASP A 949 -7.69 -41.81 -4.05
C ASP A 949 -7.05 -40.42 -4.14
N VAL A 950 -6.34 -40.12 -5.23
CA VAL A 950 -5.78 -38.79 -5.50
C VAL A 950 -6.87 -37.71 -5.53
N MET A 951 -8.00 -37.99 -6.19
CA MET A 951 -9.14 -37.06 -6.23
C MET A 951 -9.80 -36.93 -4.85
N ASN A 952 -9.89 -38.01 -4.06
CA ASN A 952 -10.42 -37.98 -2.69
C ASN A 952 -9.54 -37.13 -1.76
N GLU A 953 -8.21 -37.25 -1.84
CA GLU A 953 -7.28 -36.40 -1.10
C GLU A 953 -7.36 -34.93 -1.53
N LEU A 954 -7.41 -34.67 -2.84
CA LEU A 954 -7.50 -33.31 -3.38
C LEU A 954 -8.80 -32.61 -2.95
N GLN A 955 -9.95 -33.29 -2.99
CA GLN A 955 -11.21 -32.74 -2.51
C GLN A 955 -11.15 -32.32 -1.03
N ARG A 956 -10.52 -33.15 -0.18
CA ARG A 956 -10.31 -32.85 1.26
C ARG A 956 -9.39 -31.65 1.45
N PHE A 957 -8.30 -31.55 0.69
CA PHE A 957 -7.37 -30.41 0.73
C PHE A 957 -8.03 -29.10 0.28
N LEU A 958 -8.85 -29.15 -0.78
CA LEU A 958 -9.62 -28.02 -1.27
C LEU A 958 -10.86 -27.70 -0.39
N LYS A 959 -11.20 -28.57 0.57
CA LYS A 959 -12.36 -28.49 1.47
C LYS A 959 -13.71 -28.42 0.73
N ILE A 960 -13.81 -29.12 -0.40
CA ILE A 960 -15.02 -29.12 -1.24
C ILE A 960 -16.11 -29.96 -0.58
N GLN A 961 -17.36 -29.47 -0.67
CA GLN A 961 -18.56 -30.16 -0.19
C GLN A 961 -19.72 -29.98 -1.20
N PRO A 962 -20.62 -30.98 -1.35
CA PRO A 962 -20.42 -32.38 -0.94
C PRO A 962 -19.25 -33.02 -1.70
N LEU A 963 -18.72 -34.14 -1.22
CA LEU A 963 -17.68 -34.90 -1.92
C LEU A 963 -18.31 -35.72 -3.07
N LEU A 964 -17.64 -35.76 -4.22
CA LEU A 964 -17.94 -36.67 -5.33
C LEU A 964 -17.19 -38.00 -5.15
N ASP A 965 -17.93 -39.12 -5.25
CA ASP A 965 -17.34 -40.45 -5.32
C ASP A 965 -16.87 -40.76 -6.76
N TYR A 966 -15.58 -40.53 -7.00
CA TYR A 966 -14.95 -40.76 -8.30
C TYR A 966 -14.93 -42.22 -8.75
N SER A 967 -15.21 -43.21 -7.89
CA SER A 967 -15.25 -44.63 -8.28
C SER A 967 -16.36 -44.93 -9.30
N ASN A 968 -17.48 -44.21 -9.22
CA ASN A 968 -18.60 -44.33 -10.16
C ASN A 968 -18.38 -43.55 -11.47
N HIS A 969 -17.42 -42.62 -11.49
CA HIS A 969 -17.17 -41.70 -12.61
C HIS A 969 -15.88 -41.98 -13.39
N LEU A 970 -14.95 -42.77 -12.84
CA LEU A 970 -13.68 -43.11 -13.48
C LEU A 970 -13.53 -44.63 -13.66
N ARG A 971 -13.21 -45.05 -14.89
CA ARG A 971 -12.97 -46.46 -15.23
C ARG A 971 -11.68 -46.63 -16.02
N TYR A 972 -10.91 -47.67 -15.72
CA TYR A 972 -9.74 -48.02 -16.51
C TYR A 972 -10.15 -48.55 -17.88
N ASP A 973 -9.59 -47.98 -18.95
CA ASP A 973 -9.82 -48.43 -20.32
C ASP A 973 -8.58 -49.16 -20.83
N VAL A 974 -8.69 -50.49 -21.02
CA VAL A 974 -7.58 -51.36 -21.41
C VAL A 974 -7.00 -51.00 -22.79
N LYS A 975 -7.83 -50.52 -23.72
CA LYS A 975 -7.36 -50.12 -25.06
C LYS A 975 -6.62 -48.79 -25.03
N LYS A 976 -7.05 -47.86 -24.17
CA LYS A 976 -6.35 -46.58 -23.95
C LYS A 976 -5.09 -46.76 -23.11
N GLY A 977 -5.10 -47.68 -22.15
CA GLY A 977 -4.05 -47.88 -21.14
C GLY A 977 -4.13 -46.90 -19.95
N PHE A 978 -5.24 -46.17 -19.79
CA PHE A 978 -5.43 -45.12 -18.78
C PHE A 978 -6.87 -45.10 -18.26
N TYR A 979 -7.09 -44.46 -17.12
CA TYR A 979 -8.43 -44.12 -16.63
C TYR A 979 -9.12 -43.09 -17.53
N CYS A 980 -10.41 -43.29 -17.74
CA CYS A 980 -11.29 -42.47 -18.56
C CYS A 980 -12.60 -42.17 -17.82
N GLN A 981 -13.35 -41.15 -18.26
CA GLN A 981 -14.66 -40.84 -17.71
C GLN A 981 -15.66 -41.96 -18.07
N ALA A 982 -16.35 -42.51 -17.10
CA ALA A 982 -17.50 -43.38 -17.33
C ALA A 982 -18.70 -42.49 -17.75
N VAL A 983 -19.30 -42.78 -18.90
CA VAL A 983 -20.49 -42.08 -19.42
C VAL A 983 -21.72 -42.98 -19.37
N SER A 984 -21.55 -44.28 -19.58
CA SER A 984 -22.54 -45.32 -19.30
C SER A 984 -21.83 -46.65 -19.04
N GLU A 985 -22.56 -47.69 -18.65
CA GLU A 985 -22.01 -49.02 -18.34
C GLU A 985 -21.10 -49.59 -19.43
N LYS A 986 -21.30 -49.22 -20.71
CA LYS A 986 -20.54 -49.72 -21.86
C LYS A 986 -19.75 -48.63 -22.61
N ARG A 987 -19.75 -47.37 -22.14
CA ARG A 987 -19.13 -46.24 -22.85
C ARG A 987 -18.22 -45.39 -21.95
N ASN A 988 -16.94 -45.39 -22.30
CA ASN A 988 -15.92 -44.51 -21.72
C ASN A 988 -15.69 -43.28 -22.61
N LYS A 989 -15.44 -42.12 -22.02
CA LYS A 989 -14.92 -40.92 -22.69
C LYS A 989 -13.48 -40.70 -22.22
N CYS A 990 -12.54 -41.14 -23.05
CA CYS A 990 -11.11 -41.03 -22.81
C CYS A 990 -10.52 -39.70 -23.31
N LEU A 991 -9.37 -39.31 -22.76
CA LEU A 991 -8.59 -38.18 -23.27
C LEU A 991 -8.14 -38.44 -24.72
N GLY A 992 -8.07 -37.37 -25.51
CA GLY A 992 -7.72 -37.41 -26.93
C GLY A 992 -6.35 -38.03 -27.26
N LYS A 993 -6.09 -38.30 -28.55
CA LYS A 993 -4.87 -38.96 -29.04
C LYS A 993 -3.56 -38.27 -28.60
N SER A 994 -3.60 -36.96 -28.35
CA SER A 994 -2.46 -36.16 -27.88
C SER A 994 -2.11 -36.35 -26.39
N LYS A 995 -2.88 -37.13 -25.62
CA LYS A 995 -2.63 -37.42 -24.19
C LYS A 995 -2.48 -38.93 -24.04
N GLY A 996 -1.41 -39.39 -23.38
CA GLY A 996 -1.03 -40.82 -23.37
C GLY A 996 -0.58 -41.33 -24.75
N ARG A 997 0.32 -40.59 -25.42
CA ARG A 997 0.90 -41.04 -26.70
C ARG A 997 1.72 -42.31 -26.49
N GLN A 998 1.63 -43.25 -27.43
CA GLN A 998 2.59 -44.35 -27.55
C GLN A 998 3.82 -43.85 -28.32
N TYR A 999 5.00 -44.10 -27.76
CA TYR A 999 6.31 -43.82 -28.35
C TYR A 999 7.32 -44.84 -27.80
N PRO A 1000 8.47 -45.06 -28.46
CA PRO A 1000 9.50 -45.97 -27.97
C PRO A 1000 9.91 -45.69 -26.53
N ALA A 1001 10.41 -46.69 -25.81
CA ALA A 1001 11.01 -46.48 -24.51
C ALA A 1001 12.24 -45.54 -24.62
N MET A 1002 12.52 -44.79 -23.56
CA MET A 1002 13.76 -44.02 -23.45
C MET A 1002 14.96 -44.98 -23.43
N ASP A 1003 16.01 -44.67 -24.19
CA ASP A 1003 17.21 -45.50 -24.22
C ASP A 1003 17.94 -45.48 -22.87
N GLU A 1004 18.61 -46.59 -22.55
CA GLU A 1004 19.26 -46.79 -21.25
C GLU A 1004 20.39 -45.78 -20.97
N ARG A 1005 21.06 -45.31 -22.02
CA ARG A 1005 22.16 -44.33 -21.93
C ARG A 1005 21.61 -42.95 -21.53
N SER A 1006 20.49 -42.52 -22.12
CA SER A 1006 19.74 -41.33 -21.69
C SER A 1006 19.19 -41.49 -20.27
N ALA A 1007 18.64 -42.66 -19.92
CA ALA A 1007 18.09 -42.93 -18.60
C ALA A 1007 19.15 -42.76 -17.49
N LYS A 1008 20.29 -43.46 -17.62
CA LYS A 1008 21.42 -43.39 -16.67
C LYS A 1008 22.03 -41.99 -16.58
N LEU A 1009 22.08 -41.25 -17.70
CA LEU A 1009 22.56 -39.86 -17.71
C LEU A 1009 21.61 -38.94 -16.91
N LEU A 1010 20.31 -39.01 -17.16
CA LEU A 1010 19.33 -38.16 -16.48
C LEU A 1010 19.21 -38.49 -14.99
N GLN A 1011 19.33 -39.76 -14.62
CA GLN A 1011 19.38 -40.17 -13.22
C GLN A 1011 20.54 -39.49 -12.47
N ARG A 1012 21.76 -39.55 -13.03
CA ARG A 1012 22.93 -38.85 -12.46
C ARG A 1012 22.73 -37.34 -12.42
N TYR A 1013 22.19 -36.74 -13.48
CA TYR A 1013 21.89 -35.31 -13.56
C TYR A 1013 20.90 -34.84 -12.48
N TYR A 1014 19.84 -35.61 -12.23
CA TYR A 1014 18.82 -35.26 -11.24
C TYR A 1014 19.12 -35.74 -9.81
N LEU A 1015 20.14 -36.56 -9.56
CA LEU A 1015 20.43 -37.12 -8.23
C LEU A 1015 20.45 -36.08 -7.10
N ASN A 1016 21.16 -34.97 -7.29
CA ASN A 1016 21.22 -33.87 -6.32
C ASN A 1016 19.87 -33.14 -6.17
N HIS A 1017 19.13 -32.94 -7.27
CA HIS A 1017 17.81 -32.30 -7.27
C HIS A 1017 16.74 -33.18 -6.60
N ASN A 1018 16.76 -34.50 -6.83
CA ASN A 1018 15.89 -35.48 -6.18
C ASN A 1018 16.22 -35.60 -4.69
N THR A 1019 17.51 -35.56 -4.32
CA THR A 1019 17.93 -35.53 -2.91
C THR A 1019 17.45 -34.27 -2.20
N ALA A 1020 17.53 -33.10 -2.85
CA ALA A 1020 16.95 -31.85 -2.34
C ALA A 1020 15.42 -31.95 -2.22
N LEU A 1021 14.74 -32.55 -3.20
CA LEU A 1021 13.30 -32.76 -3.17
C LEU A 1021 12.86 -33.65 -2.00
N VAL A 1022 13.57 -34.74 -1.70
CA VAL A 1022 13.28 -35.58 -0.51
C VAL A 1022 13.45 -34.79 0.78
N LYS A 1023 14.47 -33.93 0.90
CA LYS A 1023 14.64 -33.05 2.07
C LYS A 1023 13.48 -32.05 2.19
N LEU A 1024 13.07 -31.43 1.09
CA LEU A 1024 11.95 -30.50 1.03
C LEU A 1024 10.61 -31.17 1.38
N LEU A 1025 10.28 -32.30 0.77
CA LEU A 1025 9.05 -33.06 1.07
C LEU A 1025 8.99 -33.50 2.54
N LYS A 1026 10.12 -33.92 3.13
CA LYS A 1026 10.21 -34.21 4.57
C LYS A 1026 9.95 -32.96 5.43
N LYS A 1027 10.51 -31.80 5.05
CA LYS A 1027 10.28 -30.51 5.74
C LYS A 1027 8.81 -30.04 5.64
N LEU A 1028 8.15 -30.32 4.52
CA LEU A 1028 6.72 -30.04 4.29
C LEU A 1028 5.78 -31.05 4.98
N GLY A 1029 6.32 -32.08 5.64
CA GLY A 1029 5.53 -33.13 6.31
C GLY A 1029 4.93 -34.18 5.37
N SER A 1030 5.24 -34.17 4.07
CA SER A 1030 4.69 -35.09 3.09
C SER A 1030 5.08 -36.55 3.39
N ARG A 1031 4.09 -37.40 3.66
CA ARG A 1031 4.25 -38.85 3.83
C ARG A 1031 3.05 -39.58 3.19
N PRO A 1032 3.26 -40.63 2.39
CA PRO A 1032 4.55 -41.20 1.98
C PRO A 1032 5.30 -40.34 0.96
N ILE A 1033 6.63 -40.54 0.85
CA ILE A 1033 7.41 -40.02 -0.28
C ILE A 1033 7.02 -40.80 -1.55
N PRO A 1034 6.81 -40.13 -2.71
CA PRO A 1034 6.44 -40.77 -3.98
C PRO A 1034 7.33 -41.97 -4.34
N GLN A 1035 6.74 -43.04 -4.87
CA GLN A 1035 7.49 -44.28 -5.10
C GLN A 1035 8.57 -44.08 -6.18
N TRP A 1036 8.23 -43.41 -7.28
CA TRP A 1036 9.18 -43.09 -8.35
C TRP A 1036 10.43 -42.33 -7.84
N LEU A 1037 10.29 -41.53 -6.78
CA LEU A 1037 11.39 -40.76 -6.21
C LEU A 1037 12.31 -41.63 -5.35
N LYS A 1038 11.77 -42.70 -4.76
CA LYS A 1038 12.59 -43.74 -4.11
C LYS A 1038 13.32 -44.56 -5.17
N ASP A 1039 12.62 -44.98 -6.22
CA ASP A 1039 13.17 -45.82 -7.30
C ASP A 1039 14.33 -45.12 -8.02
N ASP A 1040 14.16 -43.84 -8.38
CA ASP A 1040 15.18 -42.99 -9.00
C ASP A 1040 16.43 -42.79 -8.10
N LEU A 1041 16.29 -42.88 -6.77
CA LEU A 1041 17.38 -42.76 -5.80
C LEU A 1041 18.03 -44.10 -5.44
N SER A 1042 17.26 -45.20 -5.39
CA SER A 1042 17.75 -46.51 -4.98
C SER A 1042 18.62 -47.20 -6.03
N THR A 1043 18.49 -46.81 -7.30
CA THR A 1043 19.30 -47.32 -8.42
C THR A 1043 20.52 -46.44 -8.74
N GLY A 1044 20.87 -45.51 -7.83
CA GLY A 1044 22.00 -44.57 -7.95
C GLY A 1044 23.28 -44.98 -7.22
N THR A 1045 23.28 -46.12 -6.53
CA THR A 1045 24.47 -46.81 -5.98
C THR A 1045 24.82 -48.00 -6.86
#